data_AF-A0A4R8CN53-F1
#
_entry.id   AF-A0A4R8CN53-F1
#
_cell.length_a   1.000
_cell.length_b   1.000
_cell.length_c   1.000
_cell.angle_alpha   90.00
_cell.angle_beta   90.00
_cell.angle_gamma   90.00
#
_symmetry.space_group_name_H-M   'P 1'
#
loop_
_entity.id
_entity.type
_entity.pdbx_description
1 polymer ?
#
loop_
_entity_poly.entity_id
_entity_poly.type
_entity_poly.pdbx_seq_one_letter_code
_entity_poly.pdbx_strand_id
1 'polypeptide(L)'
;MTIQQDGATSHTPNVHDTVKLAVVVGALGVVFGDIGTSPIYTIQTVFNPEDPHPVPVSADNVFGVVSLIFWSVMIVVTITYILLALRADNDGEGGLMALITVLRGWGRQHPERKGAIALAGLGLFGASLFFGDSMITPAISVLSAVEGLKLVEPSLGEYVVPITAVIIILLFAVQRRGTEAVGRVFGPVMIVWFVVIGACGIGGIAQHPAILKALSPTYAIGFLAGHFHIAFFALAAVVLSITGAEAIYADMGHFGRKPISRGWFFLVLPALVLSYLGQGALVLKDEANLSGPFFLLVPDWARPLLVVLATAATVIASQAVITGAYSVASQAAKLGYLPRLRIAHTSATTVGQIYVPWINWLLLVSVLTLVFAFRSSAGLAYAYGMAVTGTITVTTTLFLYVAHYRWNIPKWLIGIGAAVLLSIDLLFVAANLTKIVHGAWLPLLIALTAFTIMTTWQRGRQVVTAEREKAEGSLQEFINQLGSGDMPVRTVPGTAIFLNRGGVTTPLALRANVEHNQVRHEHVVIVAIQTEEIPRVPEDQRVMVNDLGYGDDGITHVTIKFGYMEASDVPSALALLDPSATEGPIDLDNASYFLSKIELRRGKSPTMAGWRKQLFLATSHITADAAEYFGLPRDRTVIIGSHIEV
;
A
#
# COMPACT_ATOMS: atom_id res chain seq x y z
N MET A 1 -64.21 -34.51 -8.64
CA MET A 1 -63.15 -35.15 -7.84
C MET A 1 -61.85 -34.49 -8.28
N THR A 2 -61.49 -33.42 -7.59
CA THR A 2 -60.42 -32.49 -7.98
C THR A 2 -59.23 -32.79 -7.09
N ILE A 3 -58.13 -33.28 -7.68
CA ILE A 3 -56.90 -33.56 -6.94
C ILE A 3 -56.07 -32.28 -6.90
N GLN A 4 -55.82 -31.85 -5.68
CA GLN A 4 -55.00 -30.72 -5.27
C GLN A 4 -53.53 -31.12 -5.34
N GLN A 5 -52.70 -30.36 -6.07
CA GLN A 5 -51.24 -30.48 -6.04
C GLN A 5 -50.66 -29.31 -5.23
N ASP A 6 -50.08 -29.62 -4.09
CA ASP A 6 -49.32 -28.71 -3.24
C ASP A 6 -47.99 -28.33 -3.93
N GLY A 7 -47.80 -27.04 -4.18
CA GLY A 7 -46.53 -26.47 -4.64
C GLY A 7 -45.63 -26.17 -3.44
N ALA A 8 -44.63 -27.04 -3.21
CA ALA A 8 -43.54 -26.75 -2.28
C ALA A 8 -42.58 -25.72 -2.91
N THR A 9 -42.55 -24.50 -2.38
CA THR A 9 -41.59 -23.46 -2.77
C THR A 9 -40.21 -23.79 -2.20
N SER A 10 -39.30 -24.28 -3.03
CA SER A 10 -37.88 -24.38 -2.71
C SER A 10 -37.25 -22.99 -2.70
N HIS A 11 -36.92 -22.46 -1.52
CA HIS A 11 -36.08 -21.28 -1.38
C HIS A 11 -34.64 -21.61 -1.77
N THR A 12 -34.29 -21.41 -3.04
CA THR A 12 -32.89 -21.31 -3.46
C THR A 12 -32.34 -19.96 -2.98
N PRO A 13 -31.30 -19.90 -2.13
CA PRO A 13 -30.71 -18.65 -1.73
C PRO A 13 -30.12 -17.92 -2.95
N ASN A 14 -30.45 -16.64 -3.07
CA ASN A 14 -30.08 -15.79 -4.18
C ASN A 14 -28.54 -15.73 -4.33
N VAL A 15 -28.00 -16.14 -5.47
CA VAL A 15 -26.55 -16.17 -5.76
C VAL A 15 -25.89 -14.82 -5.51
N HIS A 16 -26.60 -13.71 -5.78
CA HIS A 16 -26.14 -12.35 -5.51
C HIS A 16 -25.96 -12.02 -4.03
N ASP A 17 -26.72 -12.61 -3.12
CA ASP A 17 -26.60 -12.32 -1.68
C ASP A 17 -25.51 -13.17 -1.03
N THR A 18 -25.30 -14.38 -1.53
CA THR A 18 -24.19 -15.26 -1.12
C THR A 18 -22.84 -14.65 -1.50
N VAL A 19 -22.73 -14.07 -2.71
CA VAL A 19 -21.53 -13.33 -3.14
C VAL A 19 -21.30 -12.07 -2.29
N LYS A 20 -22.35 -11.32 -1.95
CA LYS A 20 -22.23 -10.14 -1.07
C LYS A 20 -21.75 -10.50 0.34
N LEU A 21 -22.25 -11.61 0.91
CA LEU A 21 -21.83 -12.05 2.24
C LEU A 21 -20.37 -12.52 2.23
N ALA A 22 -19.95 -13.27 1.21
CA ALA A 22 -18.57 -13.71 1.05
C ALA A 22 -17.58 -12.54 0.96
N VAL A 23 -17.93 -11.46 0.25
CA VAL A 23 -17.08 -10.25 0.17
C VAL A 23 -17.03 -9.51 1.50
N VAL A 24 -18.13 -9.46 2.27
CA VAL A 24 -18.11 -8.89 3.64
C VAL A 24 -17.23 -9.73 4.57
N VAL A 25 -17.31 -11.05 4.50
CA VAL A 25 -16.44 -11.97 5.28
C VAL A 25 -14.97 -11.80 4.88
N GLY A 26 -14.69 -11.64 3.58
CA GLY A 26 -13.34 -11.33 3.09
C GLY A 26 -12.81 -10.00 3.62
N ALA A 27 -13.65 -8.94 3.59
CA ALA A 27 -13.31 -7.64 4.14
C ALA A 27 -13.04 -7.70 5.65
N LEU A 28 -13.82 -8.47 6.42
CA LEU A 28 -13.59 -8.72 7.84
C LEU A 28 -12.24 -9.40 8.12
N GLY A 29 -11.83 -10.32 7.25
CA GLY A 29 -10.58 -11.04 7.38
C GLY A 29 -9.33 -10.22 7.09
N VAL A 30 -9.40 -9.27 6.16
CA VAL A 30 -8.20 -8.53 5.70
C VAL A 30 -8.21 -7.09 6.19
N VAL A 31 -9.31 -6.37 6.06
CA VAL A 31 -9.34 -4.91 6.22
C VAL A 31 -9.32 -4.47 7.69
N PHE A 32 -9.90 -5.27 8.58
CA PHE A 32 -10.10 -4.90 9.98
C PHE A 32 -9.15 -5.57 10.96
N GLY A 33 -8.18 -6.35 10.47
CA GLY A 33 -7.21 -7.04 11.33
C GLY A 33 -6.44 -6.09 12.23
N ASP A 34 -5.87 -5.03 11.65
CA ASP A 34 -5.01 -4.06 12.34
C ASP A 34 -5.72 -3.38 13.51
N ILE A 35 -6.75 -2.57 13.20
CA ILE A 35 -7.60 -1.92 14.20
C ILE A 35 -8.29 -2.91 15.15
N GLY A 36 -8.56 -4.12 14.68
CA GLY A 36 -9.19 -5.19 15.44
C GLY A 36 -8.33 -5.73 16.58
N THR A 37 -7.01 -5.54 16.49
CA THR A 37 -6.04 -6.05 17.48
C THR A 37 -5.55 -4.97 18.45
N SER A 38 -5.81 -3.69 18.17
CA SER A 38 -5.54 -2.55 19.07
C SER A 38 -6.05 -2.71 20.52
N PRO A 39 -7.18 -3.39 20.82
CA PRO A 39 -7.61 -3.62 22.19
C PRO A 39 -6.62 -4.41 23.05
N ILE A 40 -5.70 -5.18 22.44
CA ILE A 40 -4.71 -5.98 23.17
C ILE A 40 -3.75 -5.08 23.96
N TYR A 41 -3.36 -3.94 23.39
CA TYR A 41 -2.29 -3.10 23.93
C TYR A 41 -2.70 -1.67 24.31
N THR A 42 -3.85 -1.15 23.84
CA THR A 42 -4.21 0.27 24.05
C THR A 42 -4.36 0.65 25.53
N ILE A 43 -5.27 -0.01 26.27
CA ILE A 43 -5.53 0.33 27.69
C ILE A 43 -4.30 0.05 28.55
N GLN A 44 -3.62 -1.07 28.29
CA GLN A 44 -2.36 -1.41 28.94
C GLN A 44 -1.32 -0.30 28.77
N THR A 45 -1.21 0.28 27.58
CA THR A 45 -0.26 1.37 27.31
C THR A 45 -0.66 2.66 28.02
N VAL A 46 -1.95 3.00 28.05
CA VAL A 46 -2.42 4.25 28.68
C VAL A 46 -2.14 4.27 30.19
N PHE A 47 -2.36 3.14 30.87
CA PHE A 47 -2.17 3.02 32.33
C PHE A 47 -0.83 2.37 32.70
N ASN A 48 0.14 2.31 31.78
CA ASN A 48 1.45 1.75 32.09
C ASN A 48 2.18 2.66 33.10
N PRO A 49 2.54 2.18 34.31
CA PRO A 49 3.29 2.97 35.28
C PRO A 49 4.73 3.27 34.80
N GLU A 50 5.25 2.52 33.84
CA GLU A 50 6.56 2.76 33.22
C GLU A 50 6.52 3.79 32.08
N ASP A 51 5.35 4.39 31.80
CA ASP A 51 5.26 5.51 30.85
C ASP A 51 6.00 6.74 31.41
N PRO A 52 6.75 7.49 30.56
CA PRO A 52 7.35 8.76 30.97
C PRO A 52 6.34 9.76 31.55
N HIS A 53 5.07 9.64 31.17
CA HIS A 53 3.95 10.46 31.60
C HIS A 53 2.75 9.57 31.97
N PRO A 54 2.83 8.83 33.09
CA PRO A 54 1.83 7.82 33.41
C PRO A 54 0.50 8.46 33.79
N VAL A 55 -0.60 7.85 33.34
CA VAL A 55 -1.95 8.23 33.77
C VAL A 55 -2.24 7.55 35.10
N PRO A 56 -2.46 8.29 36.21
CA PRO A 56 -2.81 7.69 37.48
C PRO A 56 -4.13 6.92 37.35
N VAL A 57 -4.18 5.72 37.91
CA VAL A 57 -5.43 4.97 37.97
C VAL A 57 -6.36 5.67 38.96
N SER A 58 -7.48 6.16 38.47
CA SER A 58 -8.57 6.72 39.27
C SER A 58 -9.87 6.56 38.50
N ALA A 59 -11.01 6.57 39.19
CA ALA A 59 -12.30 6.42 38.53
C ALA A 59 -12.49 7.47 37.42
N ASP A 60 -12.22 8.74 37.73
CA ASP A 60 -12.36 9.85 36.79
C ASP A 60 -11.44 9.72 35.57
N ASN A 61 -10.19 9.28 35.77
CA ASN A 61 -9.25 9.08 34.68
C ASN A 61 -9.66 7.90 33.80
N VAL A 62 -10.17 6.80 34.38
CA VAL A 62 -10.66 5.65 33.60
C VAL A 62 -11.88 6.02 32.76
N PHE A 63 -12.85 6.74 33.34
CA PHE A 63 -13.99 7.27 32.58
C PHE A 63 -13.54 8.22 31.46
N GLY A 64 -12.61 9.12 31.74
CA GLY A 64 -12.04 10.06 30.79
C GLY A 64 -11.33 9.37 29.62
N VAL A 65 -10.43 8.42 29.92
CA VAL A 65 -9.67 7.65 28.91
C VAL A 65 -10.57 6.82 28.03
N VAL A 66 -11.50 6.05 28.61
CA VAL A 66 -12.42 5.20 27.84
C VAL A 66 -13.34 6.05 26.97
N SER A 67 -13.78 7.21 27.48
CA SER A 67 -14.54 8.19 26.69
C SER A 67 -13.71 8.76 25.54
N LEU A 68 -12.44 9.12 25.78
CA LEU A 68 -11.53 9.58 24.73
C LEU A 68 -11.36 8.52 23.63
N ILE A 69 -11.06 7.27 23.99
CA ILE A 69 -10.92 6.15 23.04
C ILE A 69 -12.19 6.02 22.19
N PHE A 70 -13.36 5.98 22.84
CA PHE A 70 -14.63 5.86 22.13
C PHE A 70 -14.83 6.99 21.11
N TRP A 71 -14.68 8.25 21.55
CA TRP A 71 -14.89 9.40 20.66
C TRP A 71 -13.80 9.56 19.61
N SER A 72 -12.57 9.12 19.86
CA SER A 72 -11.51 9.05 18.85
C SER A 72 -11.83 8.04 17.76
N VAL A 73 -12.30 6.84 18.11
CA VAL A 73 -12.76 5.82 17.14
C VAL A 73 -13.97 6.32 16.35
N MET A 74 -14.91 7.02 17.01
CA MET A 74 -16.08 7.58 16.32
C MET A 74 -15.70 8.71 15.36
N ILE A 75 -14.84 9.64 15.76
CA ILE A 75 -14.50 10.79 14.92
C ILE A 75 -13.51 10.40 13.83
N VAL A 76 -12.39 9.79 14.18
CA VAL A 76 -11.34 9.47 13.20
C VAL A 76 -11.78 8.30 12.32
N VAL A 77 -12.08 7.15 12.90
CA VAL A 77 -12.33 5.95 12.10
C VAL A 77 -13.71 5.99 11.46
N THR A 78 -14.75 6.23 12.25
CA THR A 78 -16.13 6.15 11.73
C THR A 78 -16.48 7.35 10.85
N ILE A 79 -16.26 8.59 11.32
CA ILE A 79 -16.63 9.78 10.56
C ILE A 79 -15.59 10.06 9.46
N THR A 80 -14.32 10.25 9.79
CA THR A 80 -13.31 10.66 8.80
C THR A 80 -13.02 9.57 7.79
N TYR A 81 -12.79 8.32 8.20
CA TYR A 81 -12.42 7.25 7.27
C TYR A 81 -13.62 6.58 6.61
N ILE A 82 -14.51 5.98 7.39
CA ILE A 82 -15.60 5.14 6.86
C ILE A 82 -16.66 5.98 6.13
N LEU A 83 -17.09 7.11 6.70
CA LEU A 83 -18.18 7.91 6.13
C LEU A 83 -17.70 8.91 5.06
N LEU A 84 -16.51 9.49 5.24
CA LEU A 84 -15.97 10.54 4.38
C LEU A 84 -14.91 10.02 3.39
N ALA A 85 -13.76 9.51 3.87
CA ALA A 85 -12.61 9.15 3.03
C ALA A 85 -12.92 8.04 2.02
N LEU A 86 -13.67 6.99 2.41
CA LEU A 86 -14.10 5.92 1.49
C LEU A 86 -14.96 6.42 0.31
N ARG A 87 -15.45 7.68 0.32
CA ARG A 87 -16.13 8.26 -0.83
C ARG A 87 -15.17 8.83 -1.88
N ALA A 88 -13.94 9.14 -1.48
CA ALA A 88 -12.92 9.68 -2.35
C ALA A 88 -12.10 8.53 -2.93
N ASP A 89 -12.59 7.92 -3.99
CA ASP A 89 -11.87 6.89 -4.75
C ASP A 89 -11.28 7.43 -6.05
N ASN A 90 -10.27 6.74 -6.56
CA ASN A 90 -9.77 6.89 -7.93
C ASN A 90 -9.88 5.55 -8.65
N ASP A 91 -10.88 5.41 -9.51
CA ASP A 91 -11.18 4.17 -10.25
C ASP A 91 -11.37 2.96 -9.31
N GLY A 92 -12.04 3.19 -8.18
CA GLY A 92 -12.25 2.17 -7.14
C GLY A 92 -11.09 2.01 -6.15
N GLU A 93 -9.89 2.53 -6.43
CA GLU A 93 -8.76 2.50 -5.49
C GLU A 93 -8.86 3.61 -4.43
N GLY A 94 -8.43 3.29 -3.21
CA GLY A 94 -8.37 4.22 -2.08
C GLY A 94 -6.94 4.46 -1.57
N GLY A 95 -6.83 5.20 -0.48
CA GLY A 95 -5.56 5.50 0.15
C GLY A 95 -4.85 6.75 -0.39
N LEU A 96 -3.68 7.03 0.19
CA LEU A 96 -2.88 8.23 -0.13
C LEU A 96 -2.47 8.31 -1.60
N MET A 97 -2.14 7.18 -2.23
CA MET A 97 -1.74 7.16 -3.64
C MET A 97 -2.89 7.47 -4.59
N ALA A 98 -4.12 7.01 -4.27
CA ALA A 98 -5.31 7.38 -5.03
C ALA A 98 -5.53 8.90 -4.97
N LEU A 99 -5.41 9.51 -3.78
CA LEU A 99 -5.52 10.96 -3.61
C LEU A 99 -4.42 11.72 -4.37
N ILE A 100 -3.16 11.26 -4.33
CA ILE A 100 -2.06 11.87 -5.08
C ILE A 100 -2.31 11.80 -6.60
N THR A 101 -2.86 10.69 -7.08
CA THR A 101 -3.17 10.50 -8.51
C THR A 101 -4.22 11.50 -8.98
N VAL A 102 -5.31 11.66 -8.23
CA VAL A 102 -6.35 12.66 -8.50
C VAL A 102 -5.76 14.09 -8.51
N LEU A 103 -4.93 14.41 -7.52
CA LEU A 103 -4.29 15.73 -7.40
C LEU A 103 -3.35 16.04 -8.57
N ARG A 104 -2.58 15.05 -9.04
CA ARG A 104 -1.69 15.20 -10.19
C ARG A 104 -2.44 15.36 -11.50
N GLY A 105 -3.51 14.59 -11.71
CA GLY A 105 -4.38 14.72 -12.88
C GLY A 105 -4.95 16.13 -12.99
N TRP A 106 -5.44 16.66 -11.87
CA TRP A 106 -5.97 18.02 -11.80
C TRP A 106 -4.90 19.10 -12.01
N GLY A 107 -3.73 18.97 -11.36
CA GLY A 107 -2.63 19.94 -11.47
C GLY A 107 -2.01 20.06 -12.87
N ARG A 108 -2.18 19.04 -13.73
CA ARG A 108 -1.80 19.12 -15.15
C ARG A 108 -2.74 19.98 -15.99
N GLN A 109 -4.02 20.07 -15.61
CA GLN A 109 -5.04 20.82 -16.35
C GLN A 109 -5.12 22.29 -15.91
N HIS A 110 -4.61 22.61 -14.72
CA HIS A 110 -4.64 23.96 -14.14
C HIS A 110 -3.22 24.40 -13.74
N PRO A 111 -2.48 25.11 -14.61
CA PRO A 111 -1.07 25.48 -14.41
C PRO A 111 -0.78 26.35 -13.18
N GLU A 112 -1.81 26.94 -12.59
CA GLU A 112 -1.71 27.66 -11.33
C GLU A 112 -1.82 26.71 -10.14
N ARG A 113 -0.68 26.33 -9.53
CA ARG A 113 -0.40 26.47 -8.09
C ARG A 113 0.74 25.58 -7.63
N LYS A 114 1.79 26.22 -7.10
CA LYS A 114 2.82 25.62 -6.22
C LYS A 114 2.22 24.70 -5.12
N GLY A 115 0.96 24.94 -4.73
CA GLY A 115 0.20 24.11 -3.79
C GLY A 115 0.00 22.66 -4.25
N ALA A 116 -0.24 22.37 -5.53
CA ALA A 116 -0.43 20.99 -6.00
C ALA A 116 0.87 20.16 -5.89
N ILE A 117 2.01 20.78 -6.17
CA ILE A 117 3.34 20.16 -6.00
C ILE A 117 3.63 19.92 -4.51
N ALA A 118 3.33 20.91 -3.65
CA ALA A 118 3.50 20.77 -2.21
C ALA A 118 2.61 19.66 -1.63
N LEU A 119 1.36 19.55 -2.08
CA LEU A 119 0.44 18.48 -1.67
C LEU A 119 0.85 17.11 -2.19
N ALA A 120 1.36 17.01 -3.42
CA ALA A 120 1.92 15.76 -3.93
C ALA A 120 3.16 15.33 -3.14
N GLY A 121 4.00 16.29 -2.72
CA GLY A 121 5.12 16.03 -1.80
C GLY A 121 4.64 15.58 -0.42
N LEU A 122 3.61 16.23 0.13
CA LEU A 122 3.00 15.87 1.40
C LEU A 122 2.40 14.45 1.34
N GLY A 123 1.68 14.11 0.27
CA GLY A 123 1.14 12.76 0.06
C GLY A 123 2.23 11.70 -0.06
N LEU A 124 3.31 11.99 -0.77
CA LEU A 124 4.47 11.09 -0.85
C LEU A 124 5.11 10.89 0.53
N PHE A 125 5.17 11.95 1.35
CA PHE A 125 5.62 11.85 2.74
C PHE A 125 4.67 10.98 3.57
N GLY A 126 3.35 11.17 3.43
CA GLY A 126 2.35 10.29 4.05
C GLY A 126 2.51 8.82 3.66
N ALA A 127 2.73 8.52 2.37
CA ALA A 127 2.99 7.16 1.92
C ALA A 127 4.31 6.60 2.48
N SER A 128 5.29 7.48 2.74
CA SER A 128 6.53 7.10 3.40
C SER A 128 6.33 6.79 4.88
N LEU A 129 5.45 7.52 5.57
CA LEU A 129 5.04 7.23 6.96
C LEU A 129 4.31 5.88 7.04
N PHE A 130 3.47 5.57 6.06
CA PHE A 130 2.80 4.27 5.95
C PHE A 130 3.80 3.09 5.85
N PHE A 131 4.94 3.26 5.17
CA PHE A 131 5.99 2.23 5.21
C PHE A 131 6.60 2.05 6.60
N GLY A 132 6.70 3.12 7.39
CA GLY A 132 7.13 3.04 8.79
C GLY A 132 6.14 2.28 9.66
N ASP A 133 4.86 2.60 9.53
CA ASP A 133 3.75 1.85 10.15
C ASP A 133 3.80 0.36 9.78
N SER A 134 4.03 0.06 8.49
CA SER A 134 4.13 -1.32 7.99
C SER A 134 5.26 -2.16 8.58
N MET A 135 6.28 -1.53 9.16
CA MET A 135 7.35 -2.22 9.89
C MET A 135 7.00 -2.42 11.37
N ILE A 136 6.25 -1.50 11.96
CA ILE A 136 5.97 -1.47 13.40
C ILE A 136 4.76 -2.34 13.74
N THR A 137 3.70 -2.30 12.94
CA THR A 137 2.45 -3.02 13.21
C THR A 137 2.64 -4.52 13.40
N PRO A 138 3.40 -5.25 12.55
CA PRO A 138 3.64 -6.68 12.78
C PRO A 138 4.45 -6.96 14.05
N ALA A 139 5.38 -6.06 14.39
CA ALA A 139 6.20 -6.20 15.58
C ALA A 139 5.35 -6.01 16.85
N ILE A 140 4.59 -4.92 16.97
CA ILE A 140 3.81 -4.63 18.18
C ILE A 140 2.63 -5.59 18.35
N SER A 141 1.95 -5.93 17.25
CA SER A 141 0.76 -6.78 17.30
C SER A 141 1.11 -8.21 17.70
N VAL A 142 2.06 -8.86 17.01
CA VAL A 142 2.42 -10.24 17.34
C VAL A 142 3.08 -10.32 18.72
N LEU A 143 3.96 -9.36 19.06
CA LEU A 143 4.61 -9.33 20.36
C LEU A 143 3.59 -9.17 21.51
N SER A 144 2.62 -8.26 21.37
CA SER A 144 1.59 -8.05 22.41
C SER A 144 0.65 -9.25 22.58
N ALA A 145 0.31 -9.97 21.51
CA ALA A 145 -0.44 -11.22 21.61
C ALA A 145 0.35 -12.31 22.36
N VAL A 146 1.63 -12.50 22.02
CA VAL A 146 2.49 -13.51 22.63
C VAL A 146 2.85 -13.16 24.08
N GLU A 147 2.93 -11.87 24.43
CA GLU A 147 3.11 -11.43 25.82
C GLU A 147 2.00 -11.90 26.76
N GLY A 148 0.79 -12.19 26.24
CA GLY A 148 -0.28 -12.81 27.01
C GLY A 148 0.11 -14.15 27.64
N LEU A 149 1.12 -14.85 27.11
CA LEU A 149 1.68 -16.07 27.73
C LEU A 149 2.24 -15.82 29.13
N LYS A 150 2.76 -14.61 29.42
CA LYS A 150 3.28 -14.25 30.75
C LYS A 150 2.19 -14.31 31.83
N LEU A 151 0.93 -14.10 31.44
CA LEU A 151 -0.24 -14.14 32.34
C LEU A 151 -0.82 -15.54 32.50
N VAL A 152 -0.41 -16.48 31.64
CA VAL A 152 -0.74 -17.91 31.75
C VAL A 152 0.30 -18.59 32.63
N GLU A 153 1.58 -18.39 32.30
CA GLU A 153 2.71 -18.97 33.02
C GLU A 153 3.92 -18.00 32.95
N PRO A 154 4.35 -17.40 34.08
CA PRO A 154 5.42 -16.41 34.09
C PRO A 154 6.75 -16.91 33.51
N SER A 155 7.06 -18.21 33.65
CA SER A 155 8.28 -18.80 33.11
C SER A 155 8.37 -18.78 31.58
N LEU A 156 7.24 -18.60 30.88
CA LEU A 156 7.20 -18.44 29.42
C LEU A 156 7.66 -17.05 28.95
N GLY A 157 7.91 -16.11 29.86
CA GLY A 157 8.32 -14.74 29.53
C GLY A 157 9.62 -14.65 28.72
N GLU A 158 10.58 -15.54 28.95
CA GLU A 158 11.85 -15.58 28.20
C GLU A 158 11.66 -16.04 26.75
N TYR A 159 10.60 -16.79 26.46
CA TYR A 159 10.30 -17.32 25.14
C TYR A 159 9.47 -16.38 24.26
N VAL A 160 8.98 -15.26 24.80
CA VAL A 160 8.12 -14.32 24.06
C VAL A 160 8.79 -13.78 22.80
N VAL A 161 10.03 -13.29 22.91
CA VAL A 161 10.78 -12.74 21.77
C VAL A 161 11.11 -13.84 20.73
N PRO A 162 11.67 -15.01 21.11
CA PRO A 162 11.89 -16.12 20.17
C PRO A 162 10.62 -16.59 19.44
N ILE A 163 9.50 -16.77 20.17
CA ILE A 163 8.22 -17.21 19.58
C ILE A 163 7.73 -16.17 18.58
N THR A 164 7.78 -14.89 18.94
CA THR A 164 7.39 -13.77 18.05
C THR A 164 8.23 -13.77 16.77
N ALA A 165 9.55 -13.93 16.88
CA ALA A 165 10.45 -13.99 15.72
C ALA A 165 10.13 -15.18 14.80
N VAL A 166 9.85 -16.37 15.36
CA VAL A 166 9.44 -17.55 14.59
C VAL A 166 8.13 -17.30 13.84
N ILE A 167 7.12 -16.73 14.52
CA ILE A 167 5.83 -16.40 13.90
C ILE A 167 6.03 -15.43 12.73
N ILE A 168 6.84 -14.38 12.91
CA ILE A 168 7.13 -13.39 11.86
C ILE A 168 7.88 -14.03 10.69
N ILE A 169 8.90 -14.85 10.94
CA ILE A 169 9.63 -15.54 9.86
C ILE A 169 8.69 -16.45 9.05
N LEU A 170 7.86 -17.24 9.73
CA LEU A 170 6.88 -18.10 9.07
C LEU A 170 5.88 -17.29 8.25
N LEU A 171 5.42 -16.16 8.81
CA LEU A 171 4.52 -15.24 8.15
C LEU A 171 5.11 -14.74 6.83
N PHE A 172 6.31 -14.17 6.88
CA PHE A 172 7.00 -13.63 5.69
C PHE A 172 7.42 -14.71 4.69
N ALA A 173 7.68 -15.95 5.13
CA ALA A 173 8.01 -17.07 4.27
C ALA A 173 6.81 -17.57 3.42
N VAL A 174 5.59 -17.41 3.94
CA VAL A 174 4.36 -17.86 3.28
C VAL A 174 3.83 -16.83 2.26
N GLN A 175 4.26 -15.56 2.30
CA GLN A 175 3.75 -14.48 1.42
C GLN A 175 3.75 -14.84 -0.07
N ARG A 176 4.78 -15.54 -0.55
CA ARG A 176 4.91 -15.95 -1.96
C ARG A 176 3.80 -16.89 -2.46
N ARG A 177 3.08 -17.58 -1.56
CA ARG A 177 2.02 -18.54 -1.92
C ARG A 177 0.66 -17.87 -2.19
N GLY A 178 0.60 -16.54 -2.08
CA GLY A 178 -0.59 -15.75 -2.40
C GLY A 178 -1.60 -15.69 -1.26
N THR A 179 -2.29 -14.56 -1.16
CA THR A 179 -3.34 -14.31 -0.17
C THR A 179 -4.65 -15.01 -0.51
N GLU A 180 -4.84 -15.52 -1.74
CA GLU A 180 -6.06 -16.22 -2.16
C GLU A 180 -6.31 -17.53 -1.37
N ALA A 181 -5.27 -18.32 -1.12
CA ALA A 181 -5.40 -19.57 -0.35
C ALA A 181 -5.62 -19.31 1.15
N VAL A 182 -5.01 -18.25 1.69
CA VAL A 182 -5.02 -17.95 3.13
C VAL A 182 -6.22 -17.07 3.53
N GLY A 183 -6.67 -16.19 2.63
CA GLY A 183 -7.76 -15.23 2.84
C GLY A 183 -9.12 -15.89 3.08
N ARG A 184 -9.35 -17.12 2.60
CA ARG A 184 -10.55 -17.90 2.91
C ARG A 184 -10.68 -18.26 4.40
N VAL A 185 -9.54 -18.38 5.10
CA VAL A 185 -9.51 -18.72 6.54
C VAL A 185 -9.51 -17.46 7.41
N PHE A 186 -8.98 -16.34 6.91
CA PHE A 186 -8.88 -15.09 7.66
C PHE A 186 -10.23 -14.52 8.08
N GLY A 187 -11.20 -14.49 7.16
CA GLY A 187 -12.55 -13.98 7.46
C GLY A 187 -13.23 -14.68 8.65
N PRO A 188 -13.36 -16.02 8.62
CA PRO A 188 -13.91 -16.78 9.75
C PRO A 188 -13.15 -16.56 11.06
N VAL A 189 -11.81 -16.56 11.06
CA VAL A 189 -11.01 -16.34 12.27
C VAL A 189 -11.26 -14.95 12.86
N MET A 190 -11.31 -13.91 12.01
CA MET A 190 -11.59 -12.54 12.46
C MET A 190 -13.03 -12.38 12.98
N ILE A 191 -14.01 -13.08 12.40
CA ILE A 191 -15.38 -13.11 12.95
C ILE A 191 -15.38 -13.70 14.36
N VAL A 192 -14.72 -14.85 14.54
CA VAL A 192 -14.58 -15.47 15.86
C VAL A 192 -13.88 -14.52 16.83
N TRP A 193 -12.79 -13.86 16.41
CA TRP A 193 -12.10 -12.85 17.20
C TRP A 193 -13.04 -11.72 17.66
N PHE A 194 -13.75 -11.07 16.75
CA PHE A 194 -14.64 -9.95 17.10
C PHE A 194 -15.80 -10.39 18.01
N VAL A 195 -16.38 -11.57 17.77
CA VAL A 195 -17.43 -12.12 18.63
C VAL A 195 -16.89 -12.41 20.04
N VAL A 196 -15.71 -13.02 20.14
CA VAL A 196 -15.08 -13.35 21.42
C VAL A 196 -14.75 -12.09 22.20
N ILE A 197 -14.06 -11.10 21.61
CA ILE A 197 -13.71 -9.86 22.35
C ILE A 197 -14.96 -9.06 22.74
N GLY A 198 -16.01 -9.07 21.91
CA GLY A 198 -17.29 -8.44 22.23
C GLY A 198 -17.97 -9.13 23.42
N ALA A 199 -17.99 -10.47 23.44
CA ALA A 199 -18.53 -11.25 24.55
C ALA A 199 -17.74 -11.05 25.85
N CYS A 200 -16.40 -11.00 25.77
CA CYS A 200 -15.54 -10.68 26.91
C CYS A 200 -15.81 -9.26 27.44
N GLY A 201 -15.98 -8.30 26.52
CA GLY A 201 -16.35 -6.93 26.84
C GLY A 201 -17.67 -6.83 27.60
N ILE A 202 -18.72 -7.53 27.14
CA ILE A 202 -20.01 -7.64 27.84
C ILE A 202 -19.82 -8.21 29.24
N GLY A 203 -19.01 -9.26 29.40
CA GLY A 203 -18.68 -9.85 30.70
C GLY A 203 -18.01 -8.85 31.65
N GLY A 204 -17.09 -8.03 31.15
CA GLY A 204 -16.46 -6.96 31.93
C GLY A 204 -17.46 -5.86 32.33
N ILE A 205 -18.29 -5.39 31.39
CA ILE A 205 -19.31 -4.37 31.65
C ILE A 205 -20.33 -4.83 32.70
N ALA A 206 -20.76 -6.10 32.63
CA ALA A 206 -21.72 -6.66 33.58
C ALA A 206 -21.21 -6.60 35.04
N GLN A 207 -19.89 -6.65 35.25
CA GLN A 207 -19.29 -6.52 36.59
C GLN A 207 -19.29 -5.09 37.11
N HIS A 208 -19.17 -4.09 36.23
CA HIS A 208 -19.21 -2.67 36.62
C HIS A 208 -20.00 -1.81 35.61
N PRO A 209 -21.36 -1.91 35.59
CA PRO A 209 -22.19 -1.30 34.54
C PRO A 209 -22.10 0.23 34.44
N ALA A 210 -21.63 0.89 35.50
CA ALA A 210 -21.42 2.33 35.51
C ALA A 210 -20.45 2.79 34.41
N ILE A 211 -19.56 1.92 33.90
CA ILE A 211 -18.61 2.26 32.82
C ILE A 211 -19.32 2.78 31.56
N LEU A 212 -20.58 2.39 31.31
CA LEU A 212 -21.38 2.85 30.17
C LEU A 212 -21.54 4.37 30.11
N LYS A 213 -21.39 5.07 31.25
CA LYS A 213 -21.39 6.53 31.30
C LYS A 213 -20.25 7.14 30.47
N ALA A 214 -19.14 6.43 30.28
CA ALA A 214 -18.01 6.87 29.45
C ALA A 214 -18.38 7.15 27.98
N LEU A 215 -19.49 6.60 27.49
CA LEU A 215 -20.00 6.91 26.14
C LEU A 215 -20.38 8.39 25.99
N SER A 216 -20.73 9.08 27.08
CA SER A 216 -21.00 10.51 27.05
C SER A 216 -19.70 11.29 26.78
N PRO A 217 -19.68 12.22 25.80
CA PRO A 217 -18.49 13.03 25.49
C PRO A 217 -18.12 13.97 26.64
N THR A 218 -19.01 14.18 27.60
CA THR A 218 -18.74 14.99 28.80
C THR A 218 -17.57 14.46 29.61
N TYR A 219 -17.31 13.15 29.61
CA TYR A 219 -16.17 12.57 30.32
C TYR A 219 -14.84 12.83 29.59
N ALA A 220 -14.81 12.69 28.26
CA ALA A 220 -13.64 13.07 27.46
C ALA A 220 -13.33 14.57 27.57
N ILE A 221 -14.36 15.42 27.43
CA ILE A 221 -14.21 16.88 27.53
C ILE A 221 -13.82 17.29 28.95
N GLY A 222 -14.45 16.69 29.97
CA GLY A 222 -14.14 16.93 31.38
C GLY A 222 -12.72 16.51 31.74
N PHE A 223 -12.23 15.39 31.20
CA PHE A 223 -10.87 14.93 31.40
C PHE A 223 -9.84 15.87 30.76
N LEU A 224 -10.09 16.32 29.51
CA LEU A 224 -9.26 17.31 28.83
C LEU A 224 -9.29 18.68 29.53
N ALA A 225 -10.44 19.13 30.04
CA ALA A 225 -10.56 20.44 30.69
C ALA A 225 -10.05 20.45 32.13
N GLY A 226 -10.29 19.39 32.90
CA GLY A 226 -9.91 19.29 34.31
C GLY A 226 -8.46 18.87 34.53
N HIS A 227 -7.95 17.94 33.72
CA HIS A 227 -6.60 17.39 33.83
C HIS A 227 -5.87 17.42 32.48
N PHE A 228 -5.82 18.59 31.83
CA PHE A 228 -5.28 18.74 30.48
C PHE A 228 -3.92 18.09 30.28
N HIS A 229 -2.98 18.24 31.24
CA HIS A 229 -1.66 17.63 31.12
C HIS A 229 -1.71 16.10 31.04
N ILE A 230 -2.45 15.44 31.94
CA ILE A 230 -2.62 13.98 31.96
C ILE A 230 -3.35 13.52 30.70
N ALA A 231 -4.44 14.19 30.34
CA ALA A 231 -5.24 13.86 29.18
C ALA A 231 -4.45 14.04 27.87
N PHE A 232 -3.63 15.08 27.77
CA PHE A 232 -2.77 15.34 26.62
C PHE A 232 -1.73 14.25 26.42
N PHE A 233 -1.07 13.78 27.48
CA PHE A 233 -0.14 12.65 27.37
C PHE A 233 -0.87 11.33 27.12
N ALA A 234 -2.06 11.13 27.70
CA ALA A 234 -2.90 9.97 27.43
C ALA A 234 -3.25 9.87 25.94
N LEU A 235 -3.45 10.99 25.22
CA LEU A 235 -3.72 10.98 23.77
C LEU A 235 -2.63 10.28 22.96
N ALA A 236 -1.36 10.34 23.40
CA ALA A 236 -0.27 9.64 22.75
C ALA A 236 -0.42 8.11 22.80
N ALA A 237 -1.11 7.57 23.82
CA ALA A 237 -1.44 6.15 23.91
C ALA A 237 -2.84 5.85 23.35
N VAL A 238 -3.83 6.76 23.49
CA VAL A 238 -5.17 6.61 22.91
C VAL A 238 -5.13 6.48 21.39
N VAL A 239 -4.14 7.10 20.72
CA VAL A 239 -3.95 6.95 19.27
C VAL A 239 -3.86 5.48 18.84
N LEU A 240 -3.37 4.58 19.71
CA LEU A 240 -3.24 3.16 19.44
C LEU A 240 -4.59 2.48 19.16
N SER A 241 -5.69 3.09 19.59
CA SER A 241 -7.05 2.60 19.34
C SER A 241 -7.59 2.86 17.93
N ILE A 242 -6.97 3.79 17.20
CA ILE A 242 -7.42 4.24 15.87
C ILE A 242 -6.44 3.82 14.76
N THR A 243 -5.41 3.04 15.10
CA THR A 243 -4.43 2.52 14.16
C THR A 243 -5.09 1.54 13.19
N GLY A 244 -4.62 1.50 11.94
CA GLY A 244 -5.21 0.69 10.89
C GLY A 244 -6.37 1.36 10.14
N ALA A 245 -6.76 2.59 10.50
CA ALA A 245 -7.78 3.34 9.75
C ALA A 245 -7.31 3.63 8.30
N GLU A 246 -6.03 3.92 8.13
CA GLU A 246 -5.36 4.07 6.85
C GLU A 246 -5.38 2.79 6.00
N ALA A 247 -5.21 1.62 6.62
CA ALA A 247 -5.31 0.33 5.94
C ALA A 247 -6.74 0.10 5.40
N ILE A 248 -7.76 0.48 6.19
CA ILE A 248 -9.17 0.44 5.75
C ILE A 248 -9.38 1.21 4.44
N TYR A 249 -8.73 2.37 4.31
CA TYR A 249 -8.86 3.19 3.11
C TYR A 249 -8.03 2.67 1.94
N ALA A 250 -6.82 2.15 2.19
CA ALA A 250 -5.97 1.58 1.15
C ALA A 250 -6.61 0.33 0.50
N ASP A 251 -7.24 -0.53 1.28
CA ASP A 251 -7.85 -1.78 0.82
C ASP A 251 -9.24 -1.62 0.14
N MET A 252 -9.68 -0.36 -0.05
CA MET A 252 -10.93 -0.09 -0.77
C MET A 252 -10.91 -0.64 -2.20
N GLY A 253 -9.74 -0.69 -2.85
CA GLY A 253 -9.59 -1.24 -4.21
C GLY A 253 -9.96 -2.72 -4.32
N HIS A 254 -9.84 -3.49 -3.23
CA HIS A 254 -10.06 -4.95 -3.24
C HIS A 254 -11.49 -5.33 -2.85
N PHE A 255 -12.07 -4.65 -1.86
CA PHE A 255 -13.36 -5.03 -1.28
C PHE A 255 -14.48 -4.04 -1.59
N GLY A 256 -14.13 -2.81 -1.99
CA GLY A 256 -15.07 -1.72 -2.20
C GLY A 256 -15.65 -1.15 -0.90
N ARG A 257 -16.25 0.03 -1.02
CA ARG A 257 -16.78 0.78 0.13
C ARG A 257 -17.89 0.08 0.90
N LYS A 258 -18.90 -0.48 0.20
CA LYS A 258 -20.12 -0.99 0.86
C LYS A 258 -19.85 -2.19 1.79
N PRO A 259 -19.06 -3.21 1.39
CA PRO A 259 -18.72 -4.32 2.28
C PRO A 259 -17.93 -3.89 3.51
N ILE A 260 -16.95 -2.99 3.32
CA ILE A 260 -16.17 -2.39 4.42
C ILE A 260 -17.10 -1.68 5.41
N SER A 261 -17.93 -0.74 4.95
CA SER A 261 -18.83 -0.01 5.85
C SER A 261 -19.79 -0.92 6.61
N ARG A 262 -20.31 -1.98 5.99
CA ARG A 262 -21.20 -2.94 6.67
C ARG A 262 -20.45 -3.75 7.73
N GLY A 263 -19.26 -4.28 7.43
CA GLY A 263 -18.43 -4.98 8.40
C GLY A 263 -18.12 -4.11 9.61
N TRP A 264 -17.80 -2.83 9.37
CA TRP A 264 -17.56 -1.85 10.43
C TRP A 264 -18.76 -1.69 11.38
N PHE A 265 -19.92 -1.29 10.86
CA PHE A 265 -21.07 -0.96 11.71
C PHE A 265 -21.73 -2.17 12.38
N PHE A 266 -21.70 -3.35 11.75
CA PHE A 266 -22.42 -4.52 12.27
C PHE A 266 -21.60 -5.41 13.20
N LEU A 267 -20.27 -5.43 13.07
CA LEU A 267 -19.42 -6.35 13.85
C LEU A 267 -18.25 -5.66 14.53
N VAL A 268 -17.43 -4.94 13.76
CA VAL A 268 -16.13 -4.44 14.25
C VAL A 268 -16.33 -3.32 15.29
N LEU A 269 -17.07 -2.27 14.95
CA LEU A 269 -17.32 -1.15 15.86
C LEU A 269 -17.98 -1.61 17.17
N PRO A 270 -19.08 -2.39 17.16
CA PRO A 270 -19.66 -2.91 18.39
C PRO A 270 -18.67 -3.73 19.23
N ALA A 271 -17.91 -4.64 18.61
CA ALA A 271 -16.96 -5.49 19.31
C ALA A 271 -15.83 -4.68 19.99
N LEU A 272 -15.26 -3.70 19.26
CA LEU A 272 -14.21 -2.82 19.79
C LEU A 272 -14.73 -1.97 20.96
N VAL A 273 -15.89 -1.34 20.80
CA VAL A 273 -16.49 -0.50 21.85
C VAL A 273 -16.78 -1.32 23.10
N LEU A 274 -17.38 -2.52 22.95
CA LEU A 274 -17.62 -3.42 24.07
C LEU A 274 -16.33 -3.86 24.75
N SER A 275 -15.29 -4.18 23.98
CA SER A 275 -13.98 -4.58 24.52
C SER A 275 -13.35 -3.45 25.35
N TYR A 276 -13.28 -2.22 24.84
CA TYR A 276 -12.71 -1.09 25.57
C TYR A 276 -13.49 -0.74 26.85
N LEU A 277 -14.83 -0.76 26.78
CA LEU A 277 -15.68 -0.58 27.97
C LEU A 277 -15.47 -1.70 29.00
N GLY A 278 -15.37 -2.95 28.56
CA GLY A 278 -15.10 -4.08 29.44
C GLY A 278 -13.74 -3.96 30.14
N GLN A 279 -12.69 -3.60 29.40
CA GLN A 279 -11.36 -3.36 29.98
C GLN A 279 -11.38 -2.20 30.98
N GLY A 280 -12.07 -1.11 30.66
CA GLY A 280 -12.26 0.01 31.59
C GLY A 280 -12.98 -0.40 32.88
N ALA A 281 -14.04 -1.21 32.78
CA ALA A 281 -14.74 -1.76 33.94
C ALA A 281 -13.84 -2.65 34.81
N LEU A 282 -12.95 -3.43 34.20
CA LEU A 282 -12.00 -4.26 34.93
C LEU A 282 -11.02 -3.41 35.74
N VAL A 283 -10.45 -2.37 35.12
CA VAL A 283 -9.51 -1.44 35.77
C VAL A 283 -10.18 -0.64 36.90
N LEU A 284 -11.46 -0.27 36.75
CA LEU A 284 -12.23 0.38 37.83
C LEU A 284 -12.43 -0.50 39.06
N LYS A 285 -12.51 -1.82 38.87
CA LYS A 285 -12.78 -2.76 39.95
C LYS A 285 -11.53 -3.06 40.78
N ASP A 286 -10.38 -3.15 40.12
CA ASP A 286 -9.11 -3.50 40.76
C ASP A 286 -7.95 -2.81 40.03
N GLU A 287 -7.39 -1.81 40.72
CA GLU A 287 -6.33 -0.93 40.22
C GLU A 287 -4.99 -1.66 40.03
N ALA A 288 -4.82 -2.87 40.58
CA ALA A 288 -3.60 -3.67 40.41
C ALA A 288 -3.56 -4.45 39.08
N ASN A 289 -4.68 -4.57 38.35
CA ASN A 289 -4.80 -5.36 37.12
C ASN A 289 -4.32 -4.61 35.86
N LEU A 290 -3.14 -3.98 35.93
CA LEU A 290 -2.58 -3.19 34.83
C LEU A 290 -1.74 -4.02 33.84
N SER A 291 -1.27 -5.21 34.27
CA SER A 291 -0.50 -6.13 33.44
C SER A 291 -1.41 -6.91 32.48
N GLY A 292 -1.83 -6.26 31.40
CA GLY A 292 -2.62 -6.89 30.32
C GLY A 292 -4.12 -7.03 30.63
N PRO A 293 -4.85 -5.92 30.85
CA PRO A 293 -6.28 -5.92 31.15
C PRO A 293 -7.13 -6.67 30.12
N PHE A 294 -6.68 -6.70 28.85
CA PHE A 294 -7.34 -7.47 27.80
C PHE A 294 -7.43 -8.98 28.11
N PHE A 295 -6.33 -9.60 28.54
CA PHE A 295 -6.30 -11.04 28.84
C PHE A 295 -6.93 -11.38 30.19
N LEU A 296 -6.99 -10.42 31.11
CA LEU A 296 -7.63 -10.58 32.42
C LEU A 296 -9.17 -10.47 32.37
N LEU A 297 -9.74 -10.08 31.23
CA LEU A 297 -11.20 -10.10 31.03
C LEU A 297 -11.81 -11.51 31.02
N VAL A 298 -10.99 -12.52 30.71
CA VAL A 298 -11.43 -13.93 30.64
C VAL A 298 -10.96 -14.72 31.87
N PRO A 299 -11.73 -15.73 32.29
CA PRO A 299 -11.32 -16.61 33.37
C PRO A 299 -10.05 -17.39 33.00
N ASP A 300 -9.32 -17.85 34.03
CA ASP A 300 -7.98 -18.44 33.94
C ASP A 300 -7.89 -19.59 32.94
N TRP A 301 -8.90 -20.47 32.90
CA TRP A 301 -8.96 -21.60 31.98
C TRP A 301 -9.08 -21.19 30.51
N ALA A 302 -9.64 -20.01 30.23
CA ALA A 302 -9.87 -19.49 28.88
C ALA A 302 -8.72 -18.60 28.38
N ARG A 303 -7.83 -18.11 29.27
CA ARG A 303 -6.69 -17.26 28.89
C ARG A 303 -5.79 -17.90 27.82
N PRO A 304 -5.38 -19.18 27.91
CA PRO A 304 -4.52 -19.79 26.88
C PRO A 304 -5.19 -19.84 25.51
N LEU A 305 -6.50 -20.09 25.47
CA LEU A 305 -7.28 -20.10 24.23
C LEU A 305 -7.37 -18.70 23.61
N LEU A 306 -7.56 -17.68 24.46
CA LEU A 306 -7.57 -16.29 24.01
C LEU A 306 -6.19 -15.87 23.47
N VAL A 307 -5.08 -16.30 24.08
CA VAL A 307 -3.73 -16.04 23.58
C VAL A 307 -3.51 -16.66 22.20
N VAL A 308 -3.93 -17.89 21.98
CA VAL A 308 -3.85 -18.54 20.65
C VAL A 308 -4.69 -17.78 19.62
N LEU A 309 -5.91 -17.39 19.97
CA LEU A 309 -6.79 -16.63 19.08
C LEU A 309 -6.23 -15.22 18.79
N ALA A 310 -5.70 -14.53 19.79
CA ALA A 310 -5.04 -13.23 19.66
C ALA A 310 -3.80 -13.33 18.77
N THR A 311 -3.02 -14.41 18.90
CA THR A 311 -1.86 -14.67 18.02
C THR A 311 -2.32 -14.88 16.58
N ALA A 312 -3.39 -15.63 16.35
CA ALA A 312 -3.97 -15.79 15.02
C ALA A 312 -4.48 -14.46 14.44
N ALA A 313 -5.20 -13.66 15.23
CA ALA A 313 -5.72 -12.36 14.80
C ALA A 313 -4.60 -11.35 14.48
N THR A 314 -3.53 -11.31 15.29
CA THR A 314 -2.38 -10.42 15.07
C THR A 314 -1.50 -10.83 13.89
N VAL A 315 -1.42 -12.14 13.60
CA VAL A 315 -0.83 -12.64 12.36
C VAL A 315 -1.65 -12.15 11.16
N ILE A 316 -2.98 -12.24 11.22
CA ILE A 316 -3.87 -11.74 10.15
C ILE A 316 -3.75 -10.22 9.99
N ALA A 317 -3.74 -9.47 11.08
CA ALA A 317 -3.51 -8.02 11.08
C ALA A 317 -2.21 -7.65 10.37
N SER A 318 -1.13 -8.35 10.71
CA SER A 318 0.18 -8.17 10.09
C SER A 318 0.15 -8.42 8.58
N GLN A 319 -0.65 -9.38 8.10
CA GLN A 319 -0.80 -9.66 6.67
C GLN A 319 -1.44 -8.53 5.89
N ALA A 320 -2.48 -7.92 6.46
CA ALA A 320 -3.18 -6.81 5.83
C ALA A 320 -2.21 -5.66 5.55
N VAL A 321 -1.44 -5.28 6.57
CA VAL A 321 -0.48 -4.17 6.48
C VAL A 321 0.67 -4.49 5.53
N ILE A 322 1.21 -5.72 5.55
CA ILE A 322 2.25 -6.15 4.60
C ILE A 322 1.73 -6.07 3.14
N THR A 323 0.49 -6.50 2.90
CA THR A 323 -0.14 -6.43 1.57
C THR A 323 -0.40 -4.98 1.15
N GLY A 324 -0.81 -4.12 2.09
CA GLY A 324 -0.93 -2.68 1.90
C GLY A 324 0.40 -2.05 1.48
N ALA A 325 1.51 -2.43 2.13
CA ALA A 325 2.84 -1.95 1.79
C ALA A 325 3.26 -2.32 0.36
N TYR A 326 2.93 -3.54 -0.10
CA TYR A 326 3.14 -3.94 -1.49
C TYR A 326 2.34 -3.08 -2.46
N SER A 327 1.06 -2.82 -2.14
CA SER A 327 0.17 -1.99 -2.95
C SER A 327 0.69 -0.55 -3.08
N VAL A 328 1.08 0.07 -1.97
CA VAL A 328 1.68 1.41 -1.95
C VAL A 328 3.00 1.45 -2.73
N ALA A 329 3.87 0.43 -2.60
CA ALA A 329 5.12 0.34 -3.35
C ALA A 329 4.89 0.20 -4.87
N SER A 330 3.92 -0.63 -5.27
CA SER A 330 3.53 -0.81 -6.67
C SER A 330 2.94 0.47 -7.25
N GLN A 331 2.02 1.12 -6.54
CA GLN A 331 1.44 2.41 -6.95
C GLN A 331 2.51 3.51 -7.05
N ALA A 332 3.46 3.58 -6.10
CA ALA A 332 4.61 4.47 -6.18
C ALA A 332 5.46 4.20 -7.43
N ALA A 333 5.69 2.93 -7.78
CA ALA A 333 6.40 2.56 -9.00
C ALA A 333 5.64 2.97 -10.27
N LYS A 334 4.32 2.74 -10.33
CA LYS A 334 3.43 3.19 -11.42
C LYS A 334 3.49 4.71 -11.61
N LEU A 335 3.43 5.48 -10.52
CA LEU A 335 3.52 6.95 -10.51
C LEU A 335 4.95 7.50 -10.75
N GLY A 336 5.94 6.60 -10.85
CA GLY A 336 7.33 6.92 -11.16
C GLY A 336 8.18 7.41 -9.99
N TYR A 337 7.73 7.18 -8.76
CA TYR A 337 8.47 7.44 -7.53
C TYR A 337 9.41 6.30 -7.12
N LEU A 338 9.18 5.09 -7.60
CA LEU A 338 10.09 3.95 -7.42
C LEU A 338 10.51 3.32 -8.76
N PRO A 339 11.64 2.57 -8.80
CA PRO A 339 11.98 1.73 -9.95
C PRO A 339 10.86 0.73 -10.25
N ARG A 340 10.85 0.18 -11.46
CA ARG A 340 9.96 -0.93 -11.79
C ARG A 340 10.35 -2.11 -10.89
N LEU A 341 9.48 -2.42 -9.94
CA LEU A 341 9.65 -3.56 -9.04
C LEU A 341 9.17 -4.82 -9.74
N ARG A 342 9.81 -5.97 -9.46
CA ARG A 342 9.28 -7.27 -9.88
C ARG A 342 8.02 -7.55 -9.08
N ILE A 343 6.87 -7.50 -9.74
CA ILE A 343 5.56 -7.79 -9.16
C ILE A 343 5.15 -9.19 -9.61
N ALA A 344 4.89 -10.08 -8.66
CA ALA A 344 4.24 -11.34 -8.93
C ALA A 344 2.76 -11.20 -8.55
N HIS A 345 1.87 -11.27 -9.54
CA HIS A 345 0.42 -11.30 -9.27
C HIS A 345 0.05 -12.66 -8.70
N THR A 346 -0.60 -12.66 -7.53
CA THR A 346 -0.91 -13.88 -6.79
C THR A 346 -2.32 -14.41 -7.04
N SER A 347 -3.19 -13.60 -7.64
CA SER A 347 -4.54 -14.00 -8.04
C SER A 347 -4.87 -13.57 -9.46
N ALA A 348 -5.55 -14.44 -10.20
CA ALA A 348 -6.08 -14.14 -11.53
C ALA A 348 -7.38 -13.32 -11.50
N THR A 349 -8.07 -13.29 -10.36
CA THR A 349 -9.39 -12.63 -10.21
C THR A 349 -9.31 -11.25 -9.56
N THR A 350 -8.23 -10.95 -8.84
CA THR A 350 -8.04 -9.66 -8.15
C THR A 350 -6.66 -9.08 -8.44
N VAL A 351 -6.59 -8.05 -9.30
CA VAL A 351 -5.35 -7.38 -9.73
C VAL A 351 -4.50 -6.89 -8.55
N GLY A 352 -5.14 -6.47 -7.46
CA GLY A 352 -4.49 -5.92 -6.26
C GLY A 352 -3.84 -6.94 -5.32
N GLN A 353 -4.00 -8.24 -5.52
CA GLN A 353 -3.27 -9.24 -4.71
C GLN A 353 -1.88 -9.47 -5.30
N ILE A 354 -0.94 -8.63 -4.88
CA ILE A 354 0.42 -8.60 -5.41
C ILE A 354 1.45 -9.03 -4.38
N TYR A 355 2.47 -9.77 -4.82
CA TYR A 355 3.65 -10.09 -4.04
C TYR A 355 4.87 -9.35 -4.61
N VAL A 356 5.53 -8.56 -3.76
CA VAL A 356 6.72 -7.79 -4.12
C VAL A 356 7.92 -8.31 -3.31
N PRO A 357 8.76 -9.22 -3.87
CA PRO A 357 9.76 -9.96 -3.12
C PRO A 357 10.76 -9.06 -2.38
N TRP A 358 11.21 -7.98 -3.01
CA TRP A 358 12.21 -7.09 -2.42
C TRP A 358 11.65 -6.34 -1.20
N ILE A 359 10.42 -5.85 -1.29
CA ILE A 359 9.72 -5.20 -0.17
C ILE A 359 9.44 -6.21 0.94
N ASN A 360 9.08 -7.45 0.61
CA ASN A 360 8.88 -8.52 1.59
C ASN A 360 10.11 -8.74 2.48
N TRP A 361 11.29 -8.94 1.87
CA TRP A 361 12.52 -9.19 2.62
C TRP A 361 12.98 -7.96 3.41
N LEU A 362 12.82 -6.76 2.83
CA LEU A 362 13.11 -5.52 3.53
C LEU A 362 12.24 -5.37 4.78
N LEU A 363 10.92 -5.56 4.66
CA LEU A 363 9.99 -5.51 5.78
C LEU A 363 10.31 -6.59 6.83
N LEU A 364 10.60 -7.83 6.43
CA LEU A 364 10.97 -8.91 7.36
C LEU A 364 12.18 -8.50 8.23
N VAL A 365 13.26 -8.02 7.60
CA VAL A 365 14.47 -7.62 8.31
C VAL A 365 14.18 -6.45 9.25
N SER A 366 13.42 -5.45 8.80
CA SER A 366 13.03 -4.31 9.63
C SER A 366 12.18 -4.74 10.84
N VAL A 367 11.15 -5.55 10.63
CA VAL A 367 10.25 -6.03 11.70
C VAL A 367 11.03 -6.85 12.73
N LEU A 368 11.89 -7.78 12.29
CA LEU A 368 12.73 -8.56 13.21
C LEU A 368 13.70 -7.67 13.99
N THR A 369 14.30 -6.67 13.33
CA THR A 369 15.18 -5.70 14.00
C THR A 369 14.42 -4.96 15.10
N LEU A 370 13.18 -4.53 14.86
CA LEU A 370 12.33 -3.89 15.87
C LEU A 370 12.02 -4.83 17.04
N VAL A 371 11.64 -6.08 16.76
CA VAL A 371 11.34 -7.08 17.79
C VAL A 371 12.56 -7.32 18.70
N PHE A 372 13.75 -7.48 18.12
CA PHE A 372 14.97 -7.71 18.90
C PHE A 372 15.49 -6.47 19.63
N ALA A 373 15.28 -5.27 19.06
CA ALA A 373 15.69 -4.00 19.65
C ALA A 373 14.84 -3.62 20.86
N PHE A 374 13.51 -3.71 20.74
CA PHE A 374 12.59 -3.24 21.79
C PHE A 374 12.19 -4.33 22.79
N ARG A 375 12.09 -5.60 22.37
CA ARG A 375 11.81 -6.79 23.21
C ARG A 375 10.49 -6.80 24.01
N SER A 376 9.79 -5.68 24.15
CA SER A 376 8.47 -5.56 24.79
C SER A 376 7.51 -4.73 23.93
N SER A 377 6.21 -5.03 24.04
CA SER A 377 5.19 -4.28 23.29
C SER A 377 5.07 -2.83 23.79
N ALA A 378 5.24 -2.59 25.09
CA ALA A 378 5.20 -1.25 25.70
C ALA A 378 6.27 -0.32 25.14
N GLY A 379 7.51 -0.81 24.96
CA GLY A 379 8.59 -0.02 24.35
C GLY A 379 8.31 0.31 22.89
N LEU A 380 7.71 -0.63 22.16
CA LEU A 380 7.29 -0.45 20.76
C LEU A 380 6.13 0.56 20.63
N ALA A 381 5.21 0.57 21.59
CA ALA A 381 4.05 1.45 21.61
C ALA A 381 4.44 2.94 21.61
N TYR A 382 5.53 3.31 22.29
CA TYR A 382 6.04 4.69 22.29
C TYR A 382 6.51 5.18 20.93
N ALA A 383 7.02 4.28 20.09
CA ALA A 383 7.47 4.63 18.75
C ALA A 383 6.32 4.75 17.74
N TYR A 384 5.25 3.98 17.94
CA TYR A 384 4.26 3.69 16.90
C TYR A 384 3.38 4.88 16.48
N GLY A 385 2.83 5.61 17.46
CA GLY A 385 1.77 6.59 17.19
C GLY A 385 2.14 7.74 16.25
N MET A 386 3.43 8.08 16.12
CA MET A 386 3.87 9.20 15.28
C MET A 386 3.71 8.96 13.77
N ALA A 387 4.00 7.75 13.28
CA ALA A 387 3.78 7.43 11.86
C ALA A 387 2.29 7.49 11.50
N VAL A 388 1.46 6.92 12.36
CA VAL A 388 0.02 6.79 12.15
C VAL A 388 -0.66 8.15 12.18
N THR A 389 -0.43 8.96 13.22
CA THR A 389 -0.98 10.33 13.29
C THR A 389 -0.56 11.20 12.12
N GLY A 390 0.70 11.12 11.69
CA GLY A 390 1.17 11.84 10.52
C GLY A 390 0.46 11.39 9.24
N THR A 391 0.30 10.08 9.05
CA THR A 391 -0.43 9.50 7.90
C THR A 391 -1.89 9.94 7.88
N ILE A 392 -2.57 9.91 9.03
CA ILE A 392 -3.95 10.39 9.18
C ILE A 392 -4.04 11.89 8.84
N THR A 393 -3.20 12.72 9.43
CA THR A 393 -3.19 14.18 9.21
C THR A 393 -3.00 14.51 7.72
N VAL A 394 -2.05 13.82 7.06
CA VAL A 394 -1.81 13.98 5.62
C VAL A 394 -3.04 13.55 4.83
N THR A 395 -3.62 12.40 5.15
CA THR A 395 -4.82 11.88 4.48
C THR A 395 -5.99 12.84 4.61
N THR A 396 -6.30 13.33 5.82
CA THR A 396 -7.33 14.34 6.07
C THR A 396 -7.09 15.60 5.26
N THR A 397 -5.84 16.09 5.21
CA THR A 397 -5.47 17.28 4.42
C THR A 397 -5.69 17.08 2.93
N LEU A 398 -5.21 15.97 2.36
CA LEU A 398 -5.40 15.66 0.94
C LEU A 398 -6.87 15.44 0.60
N PHE A 399 -7.61 14.74 1.47
CA PHE A 399 -9.04 14.51 1.32
C PHE A 399 -9.83 15.81 1.27
N LEU A 400 -9.60 16.74 2.22
CA LEU A 400 -10.30 18.03 2.25
C LEU A 400 -10.03 18.85 0.98
N TYR A 401 -8.80 18.79 0.47
CA TYR A 401 -8.46 19.42 -0.80
C TYR A 401 -9.20 18.75 -1.96
N VAL A 402 -9.13 17.42 -2.10
CA VAL A 402 -9.85 16.68 -3.15
C VAL A 402 -11.35 16.92 -3.07
N ALA A 403 -11.94 16.99 -1.88
CA ALA A 403 -13.36 17.27 -1.66
C ALA A 403 -13.76 18.67 -2.17
N HIS A 404 -12.89 19.67 -2.00
CA HIS A 404 -13.13 21.01 -2.56
C HIS A 404 -13.16 20.98 -4.10
N TYR A 405 -12.19 20.32 -4.73
CA TYR A 405 -12.00 20.39 -6.19
C TYR A 405 -12.84 19.39 -6.98
N ARG A 406 -12.99 18.17 -6.48
CA ARG A 406 -13.75 17.11 -7.16
C ARG A 406 -15.25 17.24 -6.92
N TRP A 407 -15.65 17.67 -5.72
CA TRP A 407 -17.07 17.77 -5.34
C TRP A 407 -17.59 19.20 -5.27
N ASN A 408 -16.79 20.19 -5.64
CA ASN A 408 -17.16 21.61 -5.64
C ASN A 408 -17.75 22.09 -4.29
N ILE A 409 -17.31 21.50 -3.18
CA ILE A 409 -17.81 21.86 -1.85
C ILE A 409 -17.35 23.30 -1.53
N PRO A 410 -18.25 24.17 -1.03
CA PRO A 410 -17.90 25.56 -0.77
C PRO A 410 -16.83 25.68 0.33
N LYS A 411 -15.95 26.67 0.16
CA LYS A 411 -14.75 26.86 1.02
C LYS A 411 -15.07 27.01 2.51
N TRP A 412 -16.23 27.58 2.87
CA TRP A 412 -16.62 27.73 4.27
C TRP A 412 -16.89 26.37 4.94
N LEU A 413 -17.52 25.43 4.22
CA LEU A 413 -17.81 24.10 4.74
C LEU A 413 -16.53 23.27 4.85
N ILE A 414 -15.62 23.40 3.88
CA ILE A 414 -14.26 22.84 3.98
C ILE A 414 -13.50 23.46 5.15
N GLY A 415 -13.62 24.77 5.38
CA GLY A 415 -13.00 25.45 6.52
C GLY A 415 -13.48 24.93 7.87
N ILE A 416 -14.79 24.68 8.02
CA ILE A 416 -15.36 24.06 9.23
C ILE A 416 -14.85 22.62 9.38
N GLY A 417 -14.91 21.82 8.33
CA GLY A 417 -14.42 20.44 8.34
C GLY A 417 -12.93 20.35 8.68
N ALA A 418 -12.12 21.24 8.10
CA ALA A 418 -10.70 21.37 8.39
C ALA A 418 -10.46 21.76 9.85
N ALA A 419 -11.19 22.76 10.37
CA ALA A 419 -11.06 23.18 11.75
C ALA A 419 -11.38 22.05 12.74
N VAL A 420 -12.44 21.27 12.49
CA VAL A 420 -12.81 20.17 13.41
C VAL A 420 -11.85 18.99 13.28
N LEU A 421 -11.63 18.47 12.07
CA LEU A 421 -10.88 17.24 11.88
C LEU A 421 -9.37 17.45 12.06
N LEU A 422 -8.79 18.50 11.46
CA LEU A 422 -7.36 18.74 11.60
C LEU A 422 -6.99 19.18 13.01
N SER A 423 -7.85 19.87 13.77
CA SER A 423 -7.52 20.18 15.16
C SER A 423 -7.39 18.92 16.01
N ILE A 424 -8.22 17.89 15.77
CA ILE A 424 -8.11 16.60 16.46
C ILE A 424 -6.85 15.86 16.02
N ASP A 425 -6.60 15.77 14.71
CA ASP A 425 -5.40 15.12 14.17
C ASP A 425 -4.13 15.80 14.69
N LEU A 426 -4.07 17.14 14.68
CA LEU A 426 -2.93 17.91 15.16
C LEU A 426 -2.76 17.79 16.67
N LEU A 427 -3.83 17.60 17.46
CA LEU A 427 -3.72 17.33 18.89
C LEU A 427 -3.06 15.97 19.14
N PHE A 428 -3.43 14.95 18.36
CA PHE A 428 -2.76 13.64 18.40
C PHE A 428 -1.30 13.71 17.97
N VAL A 429 -0.99 14.45 16.90
CA VAL A 429 0.39 14.70 16.46
C VAL A 429 1.17 15.39 17.58
N ALA A 430 0.63 16.46 18.17
CA ALA A 430 1.28 17.20 19.25
C ALA A 430 1.53 16.31 20.49
N ALA A 431 0.57 15.47 20.87
CA ALA A 431 0.74 14.51 21.96
C ALA A 431 1.85 13.49 21.66
N ASN A 432 1.93 12.99 20.43
CA ASN A 432 2.96 12.02 20.03
C ASN A 432 4.36 12.66 19.87
N LEU A 433 4.45 13.97 19.57
CA LEU A 433 5.73 14.69 19.51
C LEU A 433 6.51 14.64 20.83
N THR A 434 5.83 14.54 21.97
CA THR A 434 6.50 14.45 23.28
C THR A 434 7.26 13.13 23.44
N LYS A 435 6.89 12.09 22.69
CA LYS A 435 7.53 10.76 22.71
C LYS A 435 8.68 10.61 21.71
N ILE A 436 9.10 11.69 21.02
CA ILE A 436 10.25 11.66 20.09
C ILE A 436 11.49 11.08 20.76
N VAL A 437 11.81 11.51 21.98
CA VAL A 437 13.01 11.04 22.71
C VAL A 437 12.89 9.59 23.21
N HIS A 438 11.68 9.03 23.24
CA HIS A 438 11.37 7.68 23.73
C HIS A 438 11.17 6.65 22.61
N GLY A 439 11.48 7.01 21.36
CA GLY A 439 11.49 6.09 20.22
C GLY A 439 10.67 6.53 19.01
N ALA A 440 9.81 7.56 19.14
CA ALA A 440 8.98 8.03 18.02
C ALA A 440 9.77 8.63 16.84
N TRP A 441 11.07 8.94 17.04
CA TRP A 441 11.97 9.33 15.96
C TRP A 441 12.19 8.23 14.91
N LEU A 442 12.03 6.95 15.29
CA LEU A 442 12.38 5.82 14.43
C LEU A 442 11.47 5.70 13.20
N PRO A 443 10.13 5.65 13.32
CA PRO A 443 9.25 5.69 12.16
C PRO A 443 9.44 6.93 11.28
N LEU A 444 9.71 8.09 11.88
CA LEU A 444 10.02 9.31 11.13
C LEU A 444 11.30 9.18 10.31
N LEU A 445 12.35 8.58 10.89
CA LEU A 445 13.60 8.34 10.17
C LEU A 445 13.36 7.41 8.99
N ILE A 446 12.64 6.30 9.20
CA ILE A 446 12.29 5.35 8.15
C ILE A 446 11.52 6.07 7.03
N ALA A 447 10.53 6.88 7.39
CA ALA A 447 9.75 7.66 6.45
C ALA A 447 10.61 8.69 5.69
N LEU A 448 11.50 9.39 6.38
CA LEU A 448 12.41 10.37 5.76
C LEU A 448 13.39 9.69 4.79
N THR A 449 13.91 8.52 5.13
CA THR A 449 14.76 7.71 4.25
C THR A 449 13.99 7.26 3.01
N ALA A 450 12.80 6.68 3.19
CA ALA A 450 11.95 6.25 2.08
C ALA A 450 11.54 7.42 1.17
N PHE A 451 11.15 8.56 1.76
CA PHE A 451 10.84 9.80 1.04
C PHE A 451 12.04 10.32 0.23
N THR A 452 13.23 10.29 0.83
CA THR A 452 14.47 10.71 0.17
C THR A 452 14.82 9.80 -1.01
N ILE A 453 14.64 8.49 -0.87
CA ILE A 453 14.83 7.52 -1.97
C ILE A 453 13.84 7.81 -3.09
N MET A 454 12.55 7.92 -2.77
CA MET A 454 11.50 8.13 -3.78
C MET A 454 11.65 9.45 -4.54
N THR A 455 11.95 10.55 -3.83
CA THR A 455 12.17 11.87 -4.47
C THR A 455 13.46 11.90 -5.28
N THR A 456 14.50 11.18 -4.87
CA THR A 456 15.76 11.04 -5.61
C THR A 456 15.55 10.22 -6.88
N TRP A 457 14.83 9.11 -6.79
CA TRP A 457 14.46 8.30 -7.94
C TRP A 457 13.65 9.09 -8.96
N GLN A 458 12.60 9.80 -8.49
CA GLN A 458 11.76 10.61 -9.36
C GLN A 458 12.58 11.66 -10.13
N ARG A 459 13.48 12.37 -9.43
CA ARG A 459 14.32 13.40 -10.05
C ARG A 459 15.32 12.80 -11.04
N GLY A 460 15.98 11.71 -10.68
CA GLY A 460 16.91 11.01 -11.57
C GLY A 460 16.20 10.47 -12.82
N ARG A 461 15.00 9.90 -12.67
CA ARG A 461 14.17 9.45 -13.79
C ARG A 461 13.81 10.61 -14.73
N GLN A 462 13.45 11.78 -14.21
CA GLN A 462 13.16 12.96 -15.04
C GLN A 462 14.37 13.40 -15.86
N VAL A 463 15.56 13.45 -15.24
CA VAL A 463 16.82 13.80 -15.91
C VAL A 463 17.14 12.78 -17.00
N VAL A 464 17.11 11.49 -16.67
CA VAL A 464 17.39 10.42 -17.64
C VAL A 464 16.38 10.41 -18.78
N THR A 465 15.09 10.64 -18.50
CA THR A 465 14.06 10.65 -19.54
C THR A 465 14.26 11.83 -20.49
N ALA A 466 14.56 13.02 -19.96
CA ALA A 466 14.80 14.21 -20.79
C ALA A 466 16.06 14.07 -21.66
N GLU A 467 17.17 13.57 -21.10
CA GLU A 467 18.40 13.35 -21.89
C GLU A 467 18.22 12.21 -22.89
N ARG A 468 17.44 11.19 -22.54
CA ARG A 468 17.11 10.09 -23.45
C ARG A 468 16.24 10.55 -24.61
N GLU A 469 15.20 11.32 -24.36
CA GLU A 469 14.33 11.87 -25.42
C GLU A 469 15.11 12.75 -26.40
N LYS A 470 16.07 13.54 -25.89
CA LYS A 470 16.99 14.32 -26.74
C LYS A 470 17.89 13.43 -27.61
N ALA A 471 18.43 12.35 -27.04
CA ALA A 471 19.31 11.42 -27.75
C ALA A 471 18.55 10.56 -28.78
N GLU A 472 17.31 10.18 -28.48
CA GLU A 472 16.45 9.40 -29.39
C GLU A 472 15.89 10.26 -30.53
N GLY A 473 15.47 11.50 -30.26
CA GLY A 473 14.85 12.39 -31.25
C GLY A 473 13.51 11.87 -31.78
N SER A 474 12.86 12.65 -32.64
CA SER A 474 11.56 12.29 -33.25
C SER A 474 11.71 11.15 -34.26
N LEU A 475 10.83 10.14 -34.17
CA LEU A 475 10.79 9.03 -35.15
C LEU A 475 10.45 9.52 -36.56
N GLN A 476 9.46 10.41 -36.68
CA GLN A 476 9.05 10.94 -37.99
C GLN A 476 10.15 11.76 -38.65
N GLU A 477 10.86 12.60 -37.89
CA GLU A 477 11.98 13.38 -38.44
C GLU A 477 13.12 12.46 -38.91
N PHE A 478 13.39 11.39 -38.16
CA PHE A 478 14.41 10.42 -38.53
C PHE A 478 14.07 9.63 -39.79
N ILE A 479 12.82 9.17 -39.92
CA ILE A 479 12.34 8.49 -41.15
C ILE A 479 12.40 9.45 -42.35
N ASN A 480 12.01 10.71 -42.17
CA ASN A 480 12.10 11.72 -43.23
C ASN A 480 13.54 11.95 -43.70
N GLN A 481 14.51 12.01 -42.78
CA GLN A 481 15.94 12.15 -43.13
C GLN A 481 16.50 10.91 -43.82
N LEU A 482 15.99 9.72 -43.50
CA LEU A 482 16.34 8.50 -44.22
C LEU A 482 15.78 8.52 -45.65
N GLY A 483 14.53 8.97 -45.82
CA GLY A 483 13.86 9.04 -47.13
C GLY A 483 14.38 10.14 -48.05
N SER A 484 14.82 11.29 -47.50
CA SER A 484 15.37 12.40 -48.28
C SER A 484 16.76 12.12 -48.89
N GLY A 485 17.43 11.05 -48.43
CA GLY A 485 18.80 10.72 -48.84
C GLY A 485 19.88 11.59 -48.18
N ASP A 486 19.53 12.35 -47.14
CA ASP A 486 20.46 13.21 -46.40
C ASP A 486 21.51 12.39 -45.61
N MET A 487 21.22 11.12 -45.35
CA MET A 487 22.15 10.20 -44.68
C MET A 487 22.76 9.19 -45.66
N PRO A 488 24.09 8.96 -45.64
CA PRO A 488 24.73 7.95 -46.48
C PRO A 488 24.48 6.55 -45.90
N VAL A 489 23.32 5.96 -46.21
CA VAL A 489 22.89 4.66 -45.65
C VAL A 489 22.84 3.60 -46.74
N ARG A 490 23.44 2.44 -46.48
CA ARG A 490 23.35 1.25 -47.34
C ARG A 490 22.23 0.34 -46.85
N THR A 491 21.36 -0.07 -47.78
CA THR A 491 20.36 -1.10 -47.51
C THR A 491 21.00 -2.49 -47.64
N VAL A 492 20.85 -3.34 -46.63
CA VAL A 492 21.32 -4.73 -46.61
C VAL A 492 20.14 -5.70 -46.55
N PRO A 493 20.26 -6.92 -47.10
CA PRO A 493 19.18 -7.90 -47.06
C PRO A 493 18.80 -8.33 -45.64
N GLY A 494 17.52 -8.67 -45.46
CA GLY A 494 17.00 -9.31 -44.23
C GLY A 494 16.11 -8.40 -43.37
N THR A 495 15.73 -8.94 -42.21
CA THR A 495 14.79 -8.30 -41.27
C THR A 495 15.52 -7.89 -39.98
N ALA A 496 15.33 -6.64 -39.55
CA ALA A 496 15.83 -6.15 -38.27
C ALA A 496 14.69 -5.65 -37.38
N ILE A 497 14.64 -6.14 -36.15
CA ILE A 497 13.60 -5.83 -35.17
C ILE A 497 14.18 -4.93 -34.10
N PHE A 498 13.69 -3.69 -33.99
CA PHE A 498 14.16 -2.71 -33.02
C PHE A 498 13.12 -2.51 -31.92
N LEU A 499 13.44 -2.87 -30.68
CA LEU A 499 12.53 -2.63 -29.57
C LEU A 499 12.59 -1.18 -29.10
N ASN A 500 11.42 -0.60 -28.87
CA ASN A 500 11.24 0.76 -28.40
C ASN A 500 10.20 0.86 -27.27
N ARG A 501 10.19 2.00 -26.57
CA ARG A 501 9.21 2.27 -25.49
C ARG A 501 7.86 2.79 -26.00
N GLY A 502 7.78 3.19 -27.26
CA GLY A 502 6.57 3.75 -27.88
C GLY A 502 6.81 4.12 -29.34
N GLY A 503 5.86 4.80 -29.96
CA GLY A 503 5.90 5.16 -31.38
C GLY A 503 6.35 6.58 -31.71
N VAL A 504 6.74 7.39 -30.72
CA VAL A 504 7.04 8.83 -30.93
C VAL A 504 8.53 9.08 -31.13
N THR A 505 9.39 8.39 -30.38
CA THR A 505 10.85 8.58 -30.44
C THR A 505 11.52 7.52 -31.30
N THR A 506 12.68 7.85 -31.89
CA THR A 506 13.43 6.86 -32.67
C THR A 506 14.08 5.84 -31.73
N PRO A 507 14.01 4.52 -32.01
CA PRO A 507 14.78 3.54 -31.25
C PRO A 507 16.26 3.91 -31.29
N LEU A 508 16.89 4.09 -30.12
CA LEU A 508 18.27 4.56 -30.05
C LEU A 508 19.24 3.62 -30.77
N ALA A 509 18.99 2.31 -30.70
CA ALA A 509 19.75 1.30 -31.44
C ALA A 509 19.62 1.47 -32.97
N LEU A 510 18.44 1.86 -33.49
CA LEU A 510 18.25 2.11 -34.93
C LEU A 510 19.03 3.34 -35.36
N ARG A 511 18.88 4.44 -34.62
CA ARG A 511 19.61 5.69 -34.88
C ARG A 511 21.13 5.46 -34.87
N ALA A 512 21.64 4.85 -33.80
CA ALA A 512 23.06 4.56 -33.66
C ALA A 512 23.58 3.59 -34.75
N ASN A 513 22.78 2.60 -35.16
CA ASN A 513 23.15 1.69 -36.25
C ASN A 513 23.26 2.44 -37.58
N VAL A 514 22.32 3.32 -37.88
CA VAL A 514 22.35 4.14 -39.09
C VAL A 514 23.49 5.16 -39.06
N GLU A 515 23.67 5.88 -37.95
CA GLU A 515 24.71 6.92 -37.82
C GLU A 515 26.13 6.34 -37.80
N HIS A 516 26.33 5.19 -37.14
CA HIS A 516 27.67 4.60 -36.96
C HIS A 516 28.02 3.56 -38.02
N ASN A 517 27.11 2.61 -38.28
CA ASN A 517 27.36 1.54 -39.23
C ASN A 517 26.94 1.92 -40.65
N GLN A 518 26.16 2.99 -40.83
CA GLN A 518 25.67 3.43 -42.14
C GLN A 518 24.87 2.34 -42.86
N VAL A 519 24.14 1.52 -42.08
CA VAL A 519 23.40 0.35 -42.57
C VAL A 519 21.93 0.41 -42.12
N ARG A 520 21.03 0.07 -43.03
CA ARG A 520 19.62 -0.23 -42.76
C ARG A 520 19.27 -1.58 -43.39
N HIS A 521 18.42 -2.38 -42.75
CA HIS A 521 17.94 -3.62 -43.36
C HIS A 521 16.80 -3.33 -44.36
N GLU A 522 16.53 -4.26 -45.28
CA GLU A 522 15.40 -4.16 -46.21
C GLU A 522 14.07 -4.04 -45.48
N HIS A 523 13.89 -4.83 -44.41
CA HIS A 523 12.72 -4.76 -43.53
C HIS A 523 13.13 -4.37 -42.11
N VAL A 524 12.61 -3.24 -41.63
CA VAL A 524 12.82 -2.74 -40.27
C VAL A 524 11.49 -2.78 -39.54
N VAL A 525 11.42 -3.56 -38.46
CA VAL A 525 10.24 -3.64 -37.60
C VAL A 525 10.52 -2.94 -36.29
N ILE A 526 9.88 -1.80 -36.05
CA ILE A 526 9.97 -1.08 -34.78
C ILE A 526 8.87 -1.63 -33.85
N VAL A 527 9.26 -2.20 -32.72
CA VAL A 527 8.34 -2.86 -31.80
C VAL A 527 8.18 -2.04 -30.52
N ALA A 528 6.98 -1.53 -30.28
CA ALA A 528 6.58 -0.94 -29.00
C ALA A 528 5.84 -1.99 -28.16
N ILE A 529 6.25 -2.15 -26.90
CA ILE A 529 5.62 -3.14 -25.99
C ILE A 529 4.77 -2.40 -24.95
N GLN A 530 3.50 -2.76 -24.88
CA GLN A 530 2.53 -2.24 -23.93
C GLN A 530 2.03 -3.37 -23.02
N THR A 531 1.99 -3.12 -21.72
CA THR A 531 1.38 -4.04 -20.76
C THR A 531 0.00 -3.51 -20.40
N GLU A 532 -1.03 -4.32 -20.63
CA GLU A 532 -2.42 -4.01 -20.34
C GLU A 532 -2.81 -4.42 -18.91
N GLU A 533 -3.84 -3.79 -18.35
CA GLU A 533 -4.33 -4.08 -16.99
C GLU A 533 -5.25 -5.32 -16.93
N ILE A 534 -5.33 -6.10 -18.01
CA ILE A 534 -6.03 -7.39 -18.06
C ILE A 534 -5.05 -8.55 -17.87
N PRO A 535 -5.45 -9.66 -17.25
CA PRO A 535 -4.53 -10.76 -16.92
C PRO A 535 -3.90 -11.39 -18.17
N ARG A 536 -4.69 -11.53 -19.24
CA ARG A 536 -4.25 -12.03 -20.55
C ARG A 536 -4.94 -11.24 -21.64
N VAL A 537 -4.18 -10.83 -22.64
CA VAL A 537 -4.70 -10.13 -23.82
C VAL A 537 -5.18 -11.17 -24.83
N PRO A 538 -6.43 -11.07 -25.34
CA PRO A 538 -6.91 -11.87 -26.46
C PRO A 538 -5.95 -11.82 -27.66
N GLU A 539 -5.76 -12.93 -28.37
CA GLU A 539 -4.78 -13.02 -29.48
C GLU A 539 -5.05 -12.02 -30.60
N ASP A 540 -6.32 -11.72 -30.89
CA ASP A 540 -6.77 -10.74 -31.89
C ASP A 540 -6.40 -9.28 -31.53
N GLN A 541 -6.16 -8.99 -30.25
CA GLN A 541 -5.79 -7.65 -29.76
C GLN A 541 -4.31 -7.56 -29.37
N ARG A 542 -3.55 -8.65 -29.52
CA ARG A 542 -2.16 -8.76 -29.08
C ARG A 542 -1.21 -7.93 -29.92
N VAL A 543 -1.47 -7.81 -31.22
CA VAL A 543 -0.60 -7.11 -32.16
C VAL A 543 -1.39 -6.07 -32.92
N MET A 544 -0.86 -4.86 -33.00
CA MET A 544 -1.45 -3.76 -33.73
C MET A 544 -0.36 -3.10 -34.57
N VAL A 545 -0.53 -3.10 -35.89
CA VAL A 545 0.32 -2.32 -36.79
C VAL A 545 -0.11 -0.87 -36.72
N ASN A 546 0.84 0.03 -36.47
CA ASN A 546 0.60 1.46 -36.44
C ASN A 546 1.05 2.05 -37.78
N ASP A 547 0.15 2.77 -38.44
CA ASP A 547 0.48 3.52 -39.63
C ASP A 547 1.43 4.69 -39.29
N LEU A 548 2.59 4.73 -39.95
CA LEU A 548 3.56 5.82 -39.83
C LEU A 548 3.35 6.92 -40.88
N GLY A 549 2.44 6.71 -41.83
CA GLY A 549 2.17 7.61 -42.96
C GLY A 549 3.08 7.39 -44.18
N TYR A 550 3.91 6.34 -44.15
CA TYR A 550 4.80 5.91 -45.23
C TYR A 550 4.49 4.43 -45.52
N GLY A 551 4.40 4.05 -46.79
CA GLY A 551 4.05 2.68 -47.21
C GLY A 551 5.07 1.99 -48.12
N ASP A 552 6.22 2.65 -48.32
CA ASP A 552 7.19 2.30 -49.36
C ASP A 552 8.66 2.39 -48.83
N ASP A 553 8.86 2.50 -47.51
CA ASP A 553 10.17 2.81 -46.92
C ASP A 553 10.88 1.61 -46.26
N GLY A 554 10.19 0.46 -46.17
CA GLY A 554 10.62 -0.77 -45.53
C GLY A 554 10.51 -0.75 -44.01
N ILE A 555 9.83 0.24 -43.41
CA ILE A 555 9.79 0.46 -41.96
C ILE A 555 8.37 0.28 -41.42
N THR A 556 8.12 -0.80 -40.69
CA THR A 556 6.83 -1.04 -40.06
C THR A 556 6.90 -0.83 -38.55
N HIS A 557 5.94 -0.08 -37.99
CA HIS A 557 5.83 0.11 -36.54
C HIS A 557 4.70 -0.76 -35.97
N VAL A 558 5.02 -1.56 -34.95
CA VAL A 558 4.13 -2.55 -34.36
C VAL A 558 4.03 -2.33 -32.86
N THR A 559 2.81 -2.23 -32.34
CA THR A 559 2.54 -2.28 -30.90
C THR A 559 2.14 -3.70 -30.52
N ILE A 560 2.85 -4.29 -29.57
CA ILE A 560 2.51 -5.58 -28.96
C ILE A 560 1.96 -5.36 -27.56
N LYS A 561 0.79 -5.92 -27.29
CA LYS A 561 0.08 -5.84 -26.02
C LYS A 561 0.17 -7.17 -25.26
N PHE A 562 0.66 -7.13 -24.03
CA PHE A 562 0.67 -8.28 -23.13
C PHE A 562 -0.19 -8.02 -21.90
N GLY A 563 -0.89 -9.04 -21.42
CA GLY A 563 -1.55 -9.00 -20.13
C GLY A 563 -0.56 -9.09 -18.97
N TYR A 564 -0.95 -8.62 -17.79
CA TYR A 564 -0.04 -8.55 -16.64
C TYR A 564 0.39 -9.92 -16.08
N MET A 565 -0.26 -11.03 -16.46
CA MET A 565 0.15 -12.40 -16.11
C MET A 565 0.88 -13.14 -17.23
N GLU A 566 1.10 -12.49 -18.38
CA GLU A 566 1.72 -13.12 -19.55
C GLU A 566 3.24 -12.91 -19.59
N ALA A 567 3.95 -13.93 -20.06
CA ALA A 567 5.33 -13.76 -20.45
C ALA A 567 5.39 -12.86 -21.69
N SER A 568 6.27 -11.85 -21.68
CA SER A 568 6.43 -10.90 -22.79
C SER A 568 7.27 -11.47 -23.94
N ASP A 569 6.87 -12.63 -24.48
CA ASP A 569 7.56 -13.28 -25.60
C ASP A 569 7.30 -12.53 -26.92
N VAL A 570 8.27 -11.71 -27.31
CA VAL A 570 8.18 -10.85 -28.50
C VAL A 570 8.20 -11.65 -29.80
N PRO A 571 9.12 -12.62 -30.03
CA PRO A 571 9.11 -13.43 -31.25
C PRO A 571 7.78 -14.15 -31.49
N SER A 572 7.22 -14.79 -30.46
CA SER A 572 5.94 -15.49 -30.57
C SER A 572 4.77 -14.54 -30.88
N ALA A 573 4.79 -13.32 -30.34
CA ALA A 573 3.78 -12.32 -30.66
C ALA A 573 3.92 -11.80 -32.09
N LEU A 574 5.15 -11.55 -32.57
CA LEU A 574 5.39 -11.09 -33.95
C LEU A 574 4.97 -12.14 -34.99
N ALA A 575 4.99 -13.43 -34.65
CA ALA A 575 4.52 -14.49 -35.53
C ALA A 575 3.00 -14.41 -35.84
N LEU A 576 2.24 -13.62 -35.07
CA LEU A 576 0.82 -13.37 -35.31
C LEU A 576 0.55 -12.20 -36.29
N LEU A 577 1.60 -11.50 -36.75
CA LEU A 577 1.45 -10.42 -37.73
C LEU A 577 0.90 -10.98 -39.05
N ASP A 578 -0.13 -10.33 -39.56
CA ASP A 578 -0.61 -10.58 -40.91
C ASP A 578 0.39 -9.98 -41.93
N PRO A 579 0.99 -10.79 -42.82
CA PRO A 579 1.92 -10.29 -43.84
C PRO A 579 1.30 -9.27 -44.81
N SER A 580 -0.04 -9.20 -44.90
CA SER A 580 -0.74 -8.21 -45.71
C SER A 580 -0.81 -6.83 -45.05
N ALA A 581 -0.56 -6.76 -43.73
CA ALA A 581 -0.53 -5.51 -42.96
C ALA A 581 0.89 -4.91 -42.83
N THR A 582 1.90 -5.56 -43.41
CA THR A 582 3.30 -5.14 -43.37
C THR A 582 3.81 -4.85 -44.78
N GLU A 583 4.92 -4.12 -44.92
CA GLU A 583 5.55 -3.85 -46.22
C GLU A 583 6.32 -5.07 -46.76
N GLY A 584 5.66 -6.23 -46.82
CA GLY A 584 6.22 -7.52 -47.25
C GLY A 584 6.34 -8.57 -46.14
N PRO A 585 6.76 -9.81 -46.48
CA PRO A 585 6.90 -10.90 -45.53
C PRO A 585 8.08 -10.68 -44.57
N ILE A 586 7.80 -10.72 -43.27
CA ILE A 586 8.80 -10.57 -42.20
C ILE A 586 9.41 -11.95 -41.90
N ASP A 587 10.71 -12.13 -42.17
CA ASP A 587 11.44 -13.34 -41.83
C ASP A 587 11.92 -13.30 -40.36
N LEU A 588 11.12 -13.87 -39.46
CA LEU A 588 11.43 -13.96 -38.04
C LEU A 588 12.50 -15.01 -37.70
N ASP A 589 12.72 -15.99 -38.58
CA ASP A 589 13.69 -17.08 -38.37
C ASP A 589 15.13 -16.59 -38.58
N ASN A 590 15.33 -15.63 -39.49
CA ASN A 590 16.64 -14.99 -39.71
C ASN A 590 16.71 -13.54 -39.21
N ALA A 591 15.69 -13.05 -38.49
CA ALA A 591 15.68 -11.69 -37.97
C ALA A 591 16.79 -11.42 -36.94
N SER A 592 17.38 -10.23 -37.04
CA SER A 592 18.29 -9.69 -36.03
C SER A 592 17.54 -8.76 -35.08
N TYR A 593 17.65 -9.00 -33.77
CA TYR A 593 16.97 -8.23 -32.73
C TYR A 593 17.91 -7.18 -32.15
N PHE A 594 17.49 -5.92 -32.15
CA PHE A 594 18.29 -4.79 -31.68
C PHE A 594 17.70 -4.20 -30.41
N LEU A 595 18.51 -4.15 -29.36
CA LEU A 595 18.15 -3.57 -28.07
C LEU A 595 18.96 -2.32 -27.79
N SER A 596 18.27 -1.27 -27.37
CA SER A 596 18.90 -0.06 -26.84
C SER A 596 19.23 -0.24 -25.36
N LYS A 597 20.51 -0.28 -24.99
CA LYS A 597 20.94 -0.30 -23.59
C LYS A 597 21.50 1.06 -23.20
N ILE A 598 20.97 1.64 -22.14
CA ILE A 598 21.45 2.91 -21.60
C ILE A 598 22.26 2.63 -20.35
N GLU A 599 23.54 2.96 -20.39
CA GLU A 599 24.40 2.97 -19.21
C GLU A 599 24.37 4.35 -18.57
N LEU A 600 23.97 4.39 -17.31
CA LEU A 600 23.92 5.61 -16.52
C LEU A 600 25.28 5.88 -15.91
N ARG A 601 25.85 7.06 -16.18
CA ARG A 601 27.11 7.51 -15.57
C ARG A 601 26.91 8.79 -14.79
N ARG A 602 27.77 9.04 -13.81
CA ARG A 602 27.75 10.28 -13.03
C ARG A 602 28.30 11.42 -13.90
N GLY A 603 27.44 12.35 -14.29
CA GLY A 603 27.83 13.54 -15.04
C GLY A 603 28.34 14.68 -14.16
N LYS A 604 29.05 15.63 -14.78
CA LYS A 604 29.52 16.87 -14.13
C LYS A 604 28.44 17.96 -14.02
N SER A 605 27.36 17.85 -14.80
CA SER A 605 26.27 18.82 -14.83
C SER A 605 25.53 18.93 -13.48
N PRO A 606 25.08 20.12 -13.05
CA PRO A 606 24.44 20.37 -11.75
C PRO A 606 22.95 19.96 -11.73
N THR A 607 22.65 18.76 -12.23
CA THR A 607 21.30 18.17 -12.30
C THR A 607 20.74 17.77 -10.93
N MET A 608 21.60 17.24 -10.06
CA MET A 608 21.33 16.78 -8.69
C MET A 608 22.60 16.85 -7.82
N ALA A 609 22.42 16.88 -6.49
CA ALA A 609 23.53 16.77 -5.53
C ALA A 609 24.31 15.45 -5.71
N GLY A 610 25.64 15.48 -5.50
CA GLY A 610 26.52 14.33 -5.79
C GLY A 610 26.15 13.02 -5.09
N TRP A 611 25.72 13.09 -3.82
CA TRP A 611 25.27 11.91 -3.07
C TRP A 611 23.93 11.35 -3.61
N ARG A 612 23.02 12.22 -4.08
CA ARG A 612 21.76 11.81 -4.72
C ARG A 612 22.01 11.10 -6.05
N LYS A 613 23.00 11.56 -6.82
CA LYS A 613 23.44 10.86 -8.04
C LYS A 613 23.93 9.45 -7.74
N GLN A 614 24.75 9.27 -6.70
CA GLN A 614 25.21 7.94 -6.28
C GLN A 614 24.05 7.04 -5.83
N LEU A 615 23.12 7.57 -5.04
CA LEU A 615 21.93 6.83 -4.62
C LEU A 615 21.06 6.41 -5.82
N PHE A 616 20.87 7.31 -6.80
CA PHE A 616 20.14 7.00 -8.04
C PHE A 616 20.84 5.92 -8.88
N LEU A 617 22.17 5.99 -9.01
CA LEU A 617 22.95 4.99 -9.72
C LEU A 617 22.92 3.63 -9.01
N ALA A 618 23.02 3.61 -7.68
CA ALA A 618 22.95 2.37 -6.90
C ALA A 618 21.58 1.69 -7.05
N THR A 619 20.50 2.47 -7.03
CA THR A 619 19.13 1.96 -7.21
C THR A 619 18.85 1.54 -8.66
N SER A 620 19.53 2.12 -9.65
CA SER A 620 19.36 1.75 -11.07
C SER A 620 20.08 0.47 -11.47
N HIS A 621 21.06 -0.02 -10.69
CA HIS A 621 21.79 -1.26 -10.99
C HIS A 621 20.95 -2.54 -10.78
N ILE A 622 19.74 -2.43 -10.23
CA ILE A 622 18.81 -3.55 -10.00
C ILE A 622 17.90 -3.78 -11.22
N THR A 623 18.43 -3.71 -12.45
CA THR A 623 17.65 -3.97 -13.68
C THR A 623 17.87 -5.40 -14.17
N ALA A 624 16.77 -6.10 -14.42
CA ALA A 624 16.76 -7.39 -15.10
C ALA A 624 17.28 -7.27 -16.55
N ASP A 625 17.85 -8.34 -17.07
CA ASP A 625 18.28 -8.44 -18.46
C ASP A 625 17.07 -8.32 -19.39
N ALA A 626 17.07 -7.30 -20.25
CA ALA A 626 15.97 -7.01 -21.16
C ALA A 626 15.80 -8.11 -22.22
N ALA A 627 16.90 -8.75 -22.66
CA ALA A 627 16.82 -9.81 -23.66
C ALA A 627 16.10 -11.04 -23.10
N GLU A 628 16.40 -11.42 -21.85
CA GLU A 628 15.75 -12.53 -21.16
C GLU A 628 14.29 -12.21 -20.83
N TYR A 629 13.99 -10.97 -20.42
CA TYR A 629 12.62 -10.56 -20.10
C TYR A 629 11.66 -10.63 -21.30
N PHE A 630 12.16 -10.31 -22.51
CA PHE A 630 11.37 -10.30 -23.74
C PHE A 630 11.43 -11.60 -24.57
N GLY A 631 12.07 -12.65 -24.02
CA GLY A 631 12.20 -13.94 -24.70
C GLY A 631 13.05 -13.90 -25.97
N LEU A 632 13.98 -12.94 -26.09
CA LEU A 632 14.74 -12.73 -27.32
C LEU A 632 15.86 -13.79 -27.49
N PRO A 633 16.09 -14.30 -28.72
CA PRO A 633 17.16 -15.26 -28.99
C PRO A 633 18.54 -14.61 -28.79
N ARG A 634 19.33 -15.12 -27.85
CA ARG A 634 20.61 -14.51 -27.42
C ARG A 634 21.65 -14.44 -28.53
N ASP A 635 21.67 -15.46 -29.39
CA ASP A 635 22.55 -15.59 -30.55
C ASP A 635 22.21 -14.60 -31.69
N ARG A 636 20.99 -14.05 -31.69
CA ARG A 636 20.50 -13.09 -32.70
C ARG A 636 20.15 -11.73 -32.11
N THR A 637 20.55 -11.46 -30.87
CA THR A 637 20.29 -10.18 -30.18
C THR A 637 21.55 -9.31 -30.12
N VAL A 638 21.48 -8.14 -30.75
CA VAL A 638 22.52 -7.11 -30.71
C VAL A 638 22.12 -6.03 -29.72
N ILE A 639 22.98 -5.78 -28.73
CA ILE A 639 22.78 -4.71 -27.74
C ILE A 639 23.65 -3.52 -28.13
N ILE A 640 23.00 -2.40 -28.49
CA ILE A 640 23.69 -1.14 -28.78
C ILE A 640 23.62 -0.26 -27.54
N GLY A 641 24.79 0.01 -26.97
CA GLY A 641 24.97 0.81 -25.76
C GLY A 641 25.03 2.31 -26.06
N SER A 642 24.37 3.10 -25.22
CA SER A 642 24.54 4.55 -25.15
C SER A 642 24.77 4.98 -23.70
N HIS A 643 25.56 6.03 -23.53
CA HIS A 643 25.85 6.60 -22.22
C HIS A 643 24.96 7.82 -21.98
N ILE A 644 24.23 7.81 -20.87
CA ILE A 644 23.52 9.01 -20.39
C ILE A 644 24.14 9.44 -19.07
N GLU A 645 24.60 10.69 -19.05
CA GLU A 645 25.10 11.33 -17.85
C GLU A 645 23.93 11.85 -17.00
N VAL A 646 23.93 11.47 -15.73
CA VAL A 646 22.93 11.90 -14.73
C VAL A 646 23.49 13.00 -13.85
#